data_AF-A0A7V5SU44-F1
#
_entry.id   AF-A0A7V5SU44-F1
#
_cell.length_a   1.000
_cell.length_b   1.000
_cell.length_c   1.000
_cell.angle_alpha   90.00
_cell.angle_beta   90.00
_cell.angle_gamma   90.00
#
_symmetry.space_group_name_H-M   'P 1'
#
loop_
_entity.id
_entity.type
_entity.pdbx_description
1 polymer ?
#
loop_
_entity_poly.entity_id
_entity_poly.type
_entity_poly.pdbx_seq_one_letter_code
_entity_poly.pdbx_strand_id
1 'polypeptide(L)'
;MKKALFLNLIGIFCILSSVIGSDSLLIKAWNEFNLNNRNDAKSHFIDALKEDNLKEEAYLGLCLIAITEANHEKAFDYFLNFYKIASDPYPYVYSLWYTDAINHNYYGKKPEKYFKFYQTIISDPRANGTIKAMAYSMLGYCYEKQWDFKNAEKVFSKLGMSDKWLITGVFDNFSENGFNKNYEPIFNPHTDAEFYNKNNAPVKWFKVFANRSDRWLDFTYHFNIVNSVVYAQSFVFCPDDRNVVIRTGVSGSVKLWVNDKIIFSEEEERNTDLDVYNYSARLNKGFNRILIQIGSSEITKSNFMIRITDVNGFPFQDLIYYNEYKPYTKENDFISTNIPIFAESYFEQKVKENPTKILYYILLAETYIRNEKKFQARKILDQARKIAPNNSLIAEKYIELYLRSNNNTDYSKEVEWLKENDKDNITGIKYMINDAIDKENNEELKELLNTYEKISGKDEYFYSISISNAKLLGLNKDIKNIINEAYIKYPDNYSFVYYKYLTEKSSKGTNDGLKFIEKYLKSNFNNDALATLANSFIKSGNDNKGIYYYNKLINIMPYATGYYEELAKYYKNIGNYSKAVNYINLSLQMAPYIGHYYNTLASIYELQGNLINSIKAYEKSLLYDPYNYDTRKQLIRLKNKKMPFNYFDKFDINEIINLAKNIKYTDNSIILFNEKQVVVYKDGPSEERYILLAKVNNTDGINEWKEYSIPYYQNSQNLIIENAEIIKPSGNRIKADINKNYLVFKGININDVIYINYRIENYKNESIINKHFWDNFNFNFFIPCLKSKYELLIDTSYRVEYKILNGQLTFKTKNSDEFNKYTWECDSLPKIKTEFFMPPLSDVGIILHISTINNWNTISKWYLDVSQSK
;
A
#
# COMPACT_ATOMS: atom_id res chain seq x y z
N MET A 1 73.83 28.80 -19.72
CA MET A 1 73.99 29.12 -21.15
C MET A 1 74.18 27.82 -21.91
N LYS A 2 73.28 27.53 -22.86
CA LYS A 2 73.39 26.60 -24.02
C LYS A 2 73.74 25.10 -23.84
N LYS A 3 72.77 24.29 -24.32
CA LYS A 3 72.86 23.06 -25.15
C LYS A 3 74.15 22.25 -25.14
N ALA A 4 74.01 20.96 -24.81
CA ALA A 4 74.35 19.77 -25.62
C ALA A 4 74.95 18.65 -24.76
N LEU A 5 74.23 17.54 -24.58
CA LEU A 5 74.77 16.20 -24.81
C LEU A 5 73.62 15.18 -24.89
N PHE A 6 73.70 14.40 -25.96
CA PHE A 6 72.72 13.48 -26.53
C PHE A 6 73.40 12.09 -26.55
N LEU A 7 72.62 11.01 -26.47
CA LEU A 7 72.93 9.62 -26.88
C LEU A 7 73.91 8.75 -26.07
N ASN A 8 73.34 7.74 -25.38
CA ASN A 8 73.56 6.28 -25.58
C ASN A 8 72.60 5.52 -24.63
N LEU A 9 71.46 4.95 -25.05
CA LEU A 9 71.19 3.73 -25.86
C LEU A 9 71.55 2.39 -25.18
N ILE A 10 70.48 1.62 -24.97
CA ILE A 10 70.30 0.16 -25.18
C ILE A 10 70.91 -0.79 -24.14
N GLY A 11 70.03 -1.53 -23.46
CA GLY A 11 70.36 -2.82 -22.87
C GLY A 11 69.45 -3.21 -21.71
N ILE A 12 68.33 -3.85 -22.03
CA ILE A 12 67.50 -4.82 -21.27
C ILE A 12 66.02 -4.56 -21.60
N PHE A 13 65.69 -4.92 -22.84
CA PHE A 13 64.37 -5.36 -23.24
C PHE A 13 64.47 -6.88 -23.30
N CYS A 14 63.60 -7.58 -22.58
CA CYS A 14 63.09 -8.94 -22.82
C CYS A 14 62.70 -9.59 -21.48
N ILE A 15 61.47 -10.11 -21.46
CA ILE A 15 60.78 -10.82 -20.38
C ILE A 15 60.05 -9.90 -19.38
N LEU A 16 58.96 -9.28 -19.85
CA LEU A 16 57.67 -9.12 -19.14
C LEU A 16 56.67 -8.44 -20.08
N SER A 17 56.52 -8.97 -21.29
CA SER A 17 55.59 -8.47 -22.31
C SER A 17 54.67 -9.59 -22.79
N SER A 18 53.97 -10.21 -21.84
CA SER A 18 52.89 -11.17 -22.13
C SER A 18 51.71 -11.09 -21.16
N VAL A 19 51.57 -10.01 -20.37
CA VAL A 19 50.42 -9.84 -19.43
C VAL A 19 49.60 -8.57 -19.69
N ILE A 20 50.02 -7.66 -20.58
CA ILE A 20 49.35 -6.34 -20.78
C ILE A 20 48.36 -6.34 -21.96
N GLY A 21 48.19 -7.46 -22.69
CA GLY A 21 47.31 -7.53 -23.86
C GLY A 21 45.83 -7.79 -23.55
N SER A 22 45.53 -8.67 -22.58
CA SER A 22 44.18 -9.25 -22.40
C SER A 22 43.18 -8.36 -21.66
N ASP A 23 43.60 -7.57 -20.66
CA ASP A 23 42.68 -6.67 -19.92
C ASP A 23 42.21 -5.46 -20.76
N SER A 24 42.85 -5.19 -21.90
CA SER A 24 42.57 -4.01 -22.71
C SER A 24 41.17 -3.99 -23.34
N LEU A 25 40.60 -5.15 -23.68
CA LEU A 25 39.28 -5.25 -24.30
C LEU A 25 38.16 -4.96 -23.31
N LEU A 26 38.23 -5.52 -22.10
CA LEU A 26 37.25 -5.26 -21.04
C LEU A 26 37.31 -3.80 -20.58
N ILE A 27 38.50 -3.22 -20.46
CA ILE A 27 38.66 -1.79 -20.11
C ILE A 27 37.96 -0.92 -21.16
N LYS A 28 38.18 -1.17 -22.45
CA LYS A 28 37.49 -0.45 -23.53
C LYS A 28 35.97 -0.63 -23.45
N ALA A 29 35.50 -1.86 -23.29
CA ALA A 29 34.07 -2.15 -23.21
C ALA A 29 33.39 -1.41 -22.05
N TRP A 30 34.00 -1.42 -20.85
CA TRP A 30 33.47 -0.70 -19.70
C TRP A 30 33.56 0.83 -19.83
N ASN A 31 34.62 1.35 -20.45
CA ASN A 31 34.71 2.79 -20.72
C ASN A 31 33.59 3.26 -21.65
N GLU A 32 33.33 2.53 -22.73
CA GLU A 32 32.21 2.84 -23.63
C GLU A 32 30.86 2.69 -22.92
N PHE A 33 30.69 1.65 -22.11
CA PHE A 33 29.46 1.45 -21.34
C PHE A 33 29.21 2.59 -20.34
N ASN A 34 30.28 3.07 -19.66
CA ASN A 34 30.22 4.18 -18.72
C ASN A 34 29.92 5.55 -19.37
N LEU A 35 30.12 5.65 -20.68
CA LEU A 35 29.79 6.81 -21.50
C LEU A 35 28.45 6.65 -22.24
N ASN A 36 27.70 5.58 -21.96
CA ASN A 36 26.45 5.20 -22.63
C ASN A 36 26.58 4.88 -24.13
N ASN A 37 27.80 4.60 -24.61
CA ASN A 37 28.05 4.16 -25.99
C ASN A 37 27.76 2.65 -26.13
N ARG A 38 26.48 2.28 -25.97
CA ARG A 38 26.02 0.87 -25.82
C ARG A 38 26.44 -0.02 -26.99
N ASN A 39 26.40 0.47 -28.23
CA ASN A 39 26.77 -0.31 -29.42
C ASN A 39 28.27 -0.67 -29.43
N ASP A 40 29.14 0.29 -29.11
CA ASP A 40 30.59 0.08 -29.08
C ASP A 40 30.99 -0.80 -27.88
N ALA A 41 30.40 -0.54 -26.71
CA ALA A 41 30.56 -1.38 -25.52
C ALA A 41 30.21 -2.84 -25.82
N LYS A 42 29.06 -3.08 -26.47
CA LYS A 42 28.59 -4.41 -26.87
C LYS A 42 29.54 -5.07 -27.86
N SER A 43 30.04 -4.33 -28.84
CA SER A 43 31.04 -4.82 -29.80
C SER A 43 32.31 -5.30 -29.08
N HIS A 44 32.84 -4.48 -28.16
CA HIS A 44 34.03 -4.80 -27.39
C HIS A 44 33.83 -5.98 -26.43
N PHE A 45 32.68 -6.10 -25.77
CA PHE A 45 32.39 -7.29 -24.97
C PHE A 45 32.27 -8.55 -25.83
N ILE A 46 31.65 -8.48 -27.02
CA ILE A 46 31.60 -9.61 -27.96
C ILE A 46 33.01 -10.03 -28.39
N ASP A 47 33.90 -9.08 -28.66
CA ASP A 47 35.30 -9.37 -28.96
C ASP A 47 36.03 -10.03 -27.78
N ALA A 48 35.80 -9.56 -26.56
CA ALA A 48 36.35 -10.15 -25.34
C ALA A 48 35.91 -11.61 -25.13
N LEU A 49 34.76 -12.04 -25.67
CA LEU A 49 34.34 -13.46 -25.61
C LEU A 49 35.27 -14.41 -26.37
N LYS A 50 36.17 -13.92 -27.22
CA LYS A 50 37.16 -14.73 -27.94
C LYS A 50 38.31 -15.18 -27.03
N GLU A 51 38.50 -14.57 -25.87
CA GLU A 51 39.55 -14.88 -24.90
C GLU A 51 38.96 -15.57 -23.67
N ASP A 52 39.39 -16.80 -23.37
CA ASP A 52 38.77 -17.63 -22.33
C ASP A 52 38.77 -16.98 -20.94
N ASN A 53 39.84 -16.26 -20.58
CA ASN A 53 39.99 -15.57 -19.29
C ASN A 53 39.11 -14.31 -19.14
N LEU A 54 38.52 -13.80 -20.23
CA LEU A 54 37.67 -12.60 -20.20
C LEU A 54 36.17 -12.94 -20.29
N LYS A 55 35.82 -14.19 -20.63
CA LYS A 55 34.44 -14.59 -20.96
C LYS A 55 33.44 -14.30 -19.86
N GLU A 56 33.77 -14.60 -18.60
CA GLU A 56 32.84 -14.41 -17.48
C GLU A 56 32.35 -12.97 -17.39
N GLU A 57 33.29 -12.02 -17.41
CA GLU A 57 32.97 -10.60 -17.31
C GLU A 57 32.34 -10.05 -18.59
N ALA A 58 32.79 -10.51 -19.75
CA ALA A 58 32.19 -10.12 -21.02
C ALA A 58 30.71 -10.53 -21.11
N TYR A 59 30.34 -11.73 -20.66
CA TYR A 59 28.95 -12.14 -20.58
C TYR A 59 28.14 -11.29 -19.59
N LEU A 60 28.69 -10.92 -18.42
CA LEU A 60 28.02 -10.04 -17.47
C LEU A 60 27.83 -8.62 -18.04
N GLY A 61 28.82 -8.07 -18.74
CA GLY A 61 28.71 -6.77 -19.42
C GLY A 61 27.61 -6.78 -20.48
N LEU A 62 27.57 -7.81 -21.33
CA LEU A 62 26.51 -7.99 -22.32
C LEU A 62 25.13 -8.18 -21.70
N CYS A 63 25.06 -8.89 -20.57
CA CYS A 63 23.83 -9.05 -19.80
C CYS A 63 23.30 -7.70 -19.30
N LEU A 64 24.15 -6.86 -18.72
CA LEU A 64 23.74 -5.54 -18.22
C LEU A 64 23.33 -4.60 -19.36
N ILE A 65 24.04 -4.61 -20.49
CA ILE A 65 23.62 -3.86 -21.69
C ILE A 65 22.23 -4.33 -22.13
N ALA A 66 22.00 -5.64 -22.24
CA ALA A 66 20.71 -6.18 -22.67
C ALA A 66 19.57 -5.84 -21.70
N ILE A 67 19.84 -5.73 -20.38
CA ILE A 67 18.87 -5.21 -19.40
C ILE A 67 18.51 -3.74 -19.73
N THR A 68 19.49 -2.88 -19.96
CA THR A 68 19.23 -1.45 -20.30
C THR A 68 18.53 -1.27 -21.64
N GLU A 69 18.67 -2.23 -22.55
CA GLU A 69 17.97 -2.31 -23.85
C GLU A 69 16.58 -2.96 -23.74
N ALA A 70 16.10 -3.29 -22.52
CA ALA A 70 14.86 -4.04 -22.28
C ALA A 70 14.76 -5.38 -23.05
N ASN A 71 15.90 -5.95 -23.45
CA ASN A 71 15.99 -7.19 -24.21
C ASN A 71 16.20 -8.38 -23.27
N HIS A 72 15.13 -8.72 -22.56
CA HIS A 72 15.14 -9.77 -21.54
C HIS A 72 15.58 -11.15 -22.07
N GLU A 73 15.27 -11.50 -23.33
CA GLU A 73 15.71 -12.77 -23.91
C GLU A 73 17.23 -12.86 -24.00
N LYS A 74 17.88 -11.82 -24.53
CA LYS A 74 19.34 -11.75 -24.63
C LYS A 74 19.98 -11.61 -23.26
N ALA A 75 19.40 -10.82 -22.36
CA ALA A 75 19.91 -10.67 -21.00
C ALA A 75 20.00 -12.03 -20.30
N PHE A 76 18.93 -12.84 -20.37
CA PHE A 76 18.92 -14.20 -19.84
C PHE A 76 19.92 -15.11 -20.54
N ASP A 77 20.04 -15.06 -21.86
CA ASP A 77 20.96 -15.94 -22.59
C ASP A 77 22.43 -15.63 -22.28
N TYR A 78 22.80 -14.34 -22.15
CA TYR A 78 24.14 -13.95 -21.71
C TYR A 78 24.39 -14.37 -20.26
N PHE A 79 23.44 -14.16 -19.35
CA PHE A 79 23.57 -14.60 -17.97
C PHE A 79 23.70 -16.13 -17.86
N LEU A 80 22.93 -16.88 -18.66
CA LEU A 80 23.00 -18.35 -18.68
C LEU A 80 24.36 -18.85 -19.19
N ASN A 81 24.97 -18.15 -20.16
CA ASN A 81 26.32 -18.49 -20.62
C ASN A 81 27.38 -18.18 -19.57
N PHE A 82 27.27 -17.06 -18.85
CA PHE A 82 28.07 -16.79 -17.66
C PHE A 82 27.91 -17.91 -16.60
N TYR A 83 26.67 -18.27 -16.26
CA TYR A 83 26.36 -19.29 -15.24
C TYR A 83 27.05 -20.63 -15.51
N LYS A 84 27.12 -21.04 -16.79
CA LYS A 84 27.71 -22.32 -17.19
C LYS A 84 29.23 -22.39 -17.00
N ILE A 85 29.92 -21.26 -17.08
CA ILE A 85 31.39 -21.21 -17.02
C ILE A 85 31.90 -20.74 -15.65
N ALA A 86 31.08 -19.99 -14.91
CA ALA A 86 31.46 -19.45 -13.60
C ALA A 86 31.67 -20.55 -12.55
N SER A 87 32.77 -20.43 -11.81
CA SER A 87 33.11 -21.33 -10.70
C SER A 87 32.07 -21.26 -9.56
N ASP A 88 31.69 -20.04 -9.16
CA ASP A 88 30.59 -19.75 -8.24
C ASP A 88 29.65 -18.67 -8.81
N PRO A 89 28.54 -19.07 -9.47
CA PRO A 89 27.60 -18.11 -10.05
C PRO A 89 26.63 -17.50 -9.02
N TYR A 90 26.56 -18.00 -7.78
CA TYR A 90 25.42 -17.72 -6.90
C TYR A 90 25.33 -16.33 -6.29
N PRO A 91 26.44 -15.65 -5.96
CA PRO A 91 26.37 -14.24 -5.61
C PRO A 91 25.70 -13.42 -6.73
N TYR A 92 26.02 -13.73 -7.99
CA TYR A 92 25.44 -13.06 -9.15
C TYR A 92 23.97 -13.43 -9.37
N VAL A 93 23.61 -14.71 -9.17
CA VAL A 93 22.20 -15.16 -9.17
C VAL A 93 21.40 -14.40 -8.12
N TYR A 94 21.94 -14.23 -6.92
CA TYR A 94 21.28 -13.50 -5.83
C TYR A 94 21.10 -12.02 -6.17
N SER A 95 22.17 -11.36 -6.63
CA SER A 95 22.20 -9.95 -7.00
C SER A 95 21.20 -9.65 -8.12
N LEU A 96 21.26 -10.39 -9.23
CA LEU A 96 20.45 -10.12 -10.41
C LEU A 96 19.05 -10.75 -10.35
N TRP A 97 18.63 -11.29 -9.20
CA TRP A 97 17.40 -12.09 -9.07
C TRP A 97 16.15 -11.34 -9.54
N TYR A 98 16.02 -10.05 -9.25
CA TYR A 98 14.84 -9.26 -9.64
C TYR A 98 14.96 -8.59 -11.02
N THR A 99 16.08 -8.76 -11.70
CA THR A 99 16.29 -8.20 -13.03
C THR A 99 15.66 -9.07 -14.13
N ASP A 100 15.47 -8.46 -15.29
CA ASP A 100 15.02 -9.16 -16.50
C ASP A 100 15.99 -10.27 -16.96
N ALA A 101 17.24 -10.28 -16.48
CA ALA A 101 18.19 -11.34 -16.80
C ALA A 101 17.89 -12.68 -16.12
N ILE A 102 17.15 -12.69 -15.01
CA ILE A 102 16.84 -13.93 -14.28
C ILE A 102 15.33 -14.15 -14.16
N ASN A 103 14.56 -13.10 -13.90
CA ASN A 103 13.13 -13.22 -13.61
C ASN A 103 12.28 -12.18 -14.37
N HIS A 104 12.46 -12.08 -15.70
CA HIS A 104 11.60 -11.25 -16.55
C HIS A 104 10.10 -11.49 -16.30
N ASN A 105 9.34 -10.42 -16.13
CA ASN A 105 7.92 -10.45 -15.75
C ASN A 105 7.72 -11.33 -14.51
N TYR A 106 8.29 -10.93 -13.36
CA TYR A 106 8.44 -11.74 -12.14
C TYR A 106 7.22 -12.60 -11.80
N TYR A 107 6.02 -12.02 -11.78
CA TYR A 107 4.75 -12.70 -11.45
C TYR A 107 3.98 -13.26 -12.66
N GLY A 108 4.52 -13.13 -13.86
CA GLY A 108 3.97 -13.66 -15.10
C GLY A 108 4.33 -15.11 -15.35
N LYS A 109 3.71 -15.69 -16.38
CA LYS A 109 4.05 -17.03 -16.87
C LYS A 109 5.44 -16.99 -17.51
N LYS A 110 6.28 -17.98 -17.17
CA LYS A 110 7.65 -18.06 -17.66
C LYS A 110 7.79 -18.95 -18.90
N PRO A 111 8.64 -18.58 -19.86
CA PRO A 111 9.11 -19.50 -20.90
C PRO A 111 9.85 -20.72 -20.32
N GLU A 112 9.85 -21.83 -21.06
CA GLU A 112 10.43 -23.11 -20.62
C GLU A 112 11.93 -23.02 -20.24
N LYS A 113 12.70 -22.12 -20.87
CA LYS A 113 14.13 -21.95 -20.59
C LYS A 113 14.41 -21.50 -19.15
N TYR A 114 13.57 -20.62 -18.59
CA TYR A 114 13.67 -20.17 -17.20
C TYR A 114 13.34 -21.31 -16.24
N PHE A 115 12.34 -22.11 -16.59
CA PHE A 115 11.93 -23.27 -15.80
C PHE A 115 13.07 -24.29 -15.63
N LYS A 116 13.76 -24.62 -16.73
CA LYS A 116 14.94 -25.49 -16.73
C LYS A 116 16.09 -24.89 -15.92
N PHE A 117 16.24 -23.57 -15.96
CA PHE A 117 17.26 -22.88 -15.18
C PHE A 117 17.02 -23.02 -13.67
N TYR A 118 15.79 -22.81 -13.16
CA TYR A 118 15.50 -23.02 -11.73
C TYR A 118 15.72 -24.48 -11.31
N GLN A 119 15.35 -25.44 -12.15
CA GLN A 119 15.63 -26.86 -11.89
C GLN A 119 17.12 -27.15 -11.81
N THR A 120 17.92 -26.50 -12.66
CA THR A 120 19.39 -26.61 -12.64
C THR A 120 19.97 -26.03 -11.36
N ILE A 121 19.48 -24.87 -10.89
CA ILE A 121 19.89 -24.30 -9.59
C ILE A 121 19.61 -25.28 -8.43
N ILE A 122 18.43 -25.90 -8.43
CA ILE A 122 18.00 -26.81 -7.37
C ILE A 122 18.91 -28.05 -7.29
N SER A 123 19.28 -28.61 -8.44
CA SER A 123 20.11 -29.83 -8.52
C SER A 123 21.61 -29.56 -8.35
N ASP A 124 22.06 -28.32 -8.51
CA ASP A 124 23.47 -27.96 -8.36
C ASP A 124 23.91 -28.05 -6.88
N PRO A 125 24.95 -28.83 -6.56
CA PRO A 125 25.45 -28.95 -5.19
C PRO A 125 26.16 -27.68 -4.67
N ARG A 126 26.58 -26.78 -5.57
CA ARG A 126 27.23 -25.52 -5.21
C ARG A 126 26.22 -24.50 -4.66
N ALA A 127 24.93 -24.63 -4.99
CA ALA A 127 23.89 -23.73 -4.51
C ALA A 127 23.62 -23.92 -3.01
N ASN A 128 23.73 -22.84 -2.23
CA ASN A 128 23.32 -22.83 -0.83
C ASN A 128 21.78 -22.91 -0.68
N GLY A 129 21.32 -23.14 0.55
CA GLY A 129 19.90 -23.36 0.81
C GLY A 129 19.01 -22.13 0.64
N THR A 130 19.56 -20.91 0.68
CA THR A 130 18.81 -19.67 0.33
C THR A 130 18.54 -19.63 -1.17
N ILE A 131 19.56 -19.85 -2.00
CA ILE A 131 19.41 -19.90 -3.46
C ILE A 131 18.44 -21.00 -3.89
N LYS A 132 18.52 -22.18 -3.27
CA LYS A 132 17.57 -23.26 -3.57
C LYS A 132 16.15 -22.89 -3.19
N ALA A 133 15.94 -22.20 -2.07
CA ALA A 133 14.61 -21.72 -1.69
C ALA A 133 14.06 -20.67 -2.67
N MET A 134 14.90 -19.74 -3.12
CA MET A 134 14.55 -18.78 -4.17
C MET A 134 14.09 -19.50 -5.45
N ALA A 135 14.86 -20.49 -5.90
CA ALA A 135 14.51 -21.31 -7.07
C ALA A 135 13.24 -22.15 -6.88
N TYR A 136 13.05 -22.78 -5.71
CA TYR A 136 11.82 -23.52 -5.38
C TYR A 136 10.59 -22.60 -5.39
N SER A 137 10.71 -21.40 -4.82
CA SER A 137 9.63 -20.40 -4.80
C SER A 137 9.22 -20.01 -6.22
N MET A 138 10.19 -19.63 -7.06
CA MET A 138 9.92 -19.26 -8.45
C MET A 138 9.37 -20.41 -9.28
N LEU A 139 9.88 -21.62 -9.08
CA LEU A 139 9.36 -22.82 -9.75
C LEU A 139 7.92 -23.11 -9.33
N GLY A 140 7.58 -22.90 -8.06
CA GLY A 140 6.21 -23.02 -7.54
C GLY A 140 5.25 -22.07 -8.24
N TYR A 141 5.61 -20.78 -8.32
CA TYR A 141 4.81 -19.79 -9.06
C TYR A 141 4.68 -20.17 -10.55
N CYS A 142 5.74 -20.69 -11.18
CA CYS A 142 5.66 -21.14 -12.58
C CYS A 142 4.63 -22.25 -12.78
N TYR A 143 4.61 -23.25 -11.88
CA TYR A 143 3.64 -24.33 -11.91
C TYR A 143 2.20 -23.82 -11.70
N GLU A 144 1.98 -22.93 -10.73
CA GLU A 144 0.66 -22.34 -10.50
C GLU A 144 0.14 -21.63 -11.74
N LYS A 145 0.97 -20.80 -12.41
CA LYS A 145 0.60 -20.09 -13.64
C LYS A 145 0.20 -21.01 -14.79
N GLN A 146 0.57 -22.29 -14.73
CA GLN A 146 0.20 -23.33 -15.71
C GLN A 146 -0.90 -24.28 -15.22
N TRP A 147 -1.60 -23.94 -14.13
CA TRP A 147 -2.63 -24.77 -13.47
C TRP A 147 -2.10 -26.06 -12.80
N ASP A 148 -0.78 -26.20 -12.63
CA ASP A 148 -0.16 -27.37 -12.01
C ASP A 148 0.04 -27.19 -10.49
N PHE A 149 -1.06 -26.99 -9.77
CA PHE A 149 -1.04 -26.78 -8.31
C PHE A 149 -0.44 -27.96 -7.54
N LYS A 150 -0.51 -29.18 -8.11
CA LYS A 150 0.06 -30.37 -7.48
C LYS A 150 1.58 -30.30 -7.45
N ASN A 151 2.22 -29.97 -8.57
CA ASN A 151 3.68 -29.81 -8.57
C ASN A 151 4.11 -28.51 -7.88
N ALA A 152 3.30 -27.43 -7.95
CA ALA A 152 3.54 -26.22 -7.18
C ALA A 152 3.66 -26.52 -5.67
N GLU A 153 2.66 -27.20 -5.11
CA GLU A 153 2.66 -27.60 -3.70
C GLU A 153 3.87 -28.50 -3.35
N LYS A 154 4.24 -29.42 -4.25
CA LYS A 154 5.42 -30.27 -4.07
C LYS A 154 6.71 -29.45 -3.95
N VAL A 155 6.91 -28.42 -4.77
CA VAL A 155 8.12 -27.59 -4.70
C VAL A 155 8.07 -26.57 -3.56
N PHE A 156 6.92 -25.96 -3.28
CA PHE A 156 6.76 -25.08 -2.12
C PHE A 156 7.00 -25.83 -0.80
N SER A 157 6.63 -27.11 -0.70
CA SER A 157 6.93 -27.93 0.49
C SER A 157 8.44 -28.06 0.78
N LYS A 158 9.31 -27.82 -0.22
CA LYS A 158 10.78 -27.86 -0.06
C LYS A 158 11.37 -26.58 0.54
N LEU A 159 10.57 -25.53 0.70
CA LEU A 159 11.01 -24.30 1.36
C LEU A 159 11.33 -24.51 2.84
N GLY A 160 10.73 -25.51 3.50
CA GLY A 160 10.94 -25.77 4.93
C GLY A 160 10.37 -24.66 5.84
N MET A 161 9.23 -24.09 5.42
CA MET A 161 8.50 -23.07 6.18
C MET A 161 7.39 -23.71 7.03
N SER A 162 7.05 -23.08 8.16
CA SER A 162 5.89 -23.49 8.98
C SER A 162 4.59 -23.09 8.31
N ASP A 163 3.63 -24.01 8.26
CA ASP A 163 2.23 -23.76 7.86
C ASP A 163 1.28 -23.77 9.07
N LYS A 164 1.82 -23.80 10.30
CA LYS A 164 1.04 -23.92 11.54
C LYS A 164 1.19 -22.66 12.39
N TRP A 165 0.22 -21.76 12.26
CA TRP A 165 0.21 -20.49 12.98
C TRP A 165 -1.08 -20.26 13.77
N LEU A 166 -0.91 -19.72 14.97
CA LEU A 166 -1.92 -18.96 15.68
C LEU A 166 -1.64 -17.48 15.47
N ILE A 167 -2.69 -16.68 15.22
CA ILE A 167 -2.56 -15.24 15.01
C ILE A 167 -3.50 -14.46 15.93
N THR A 168 -3.12 -13.23 16.27
CA THR A 168 -3.97 -12.30 17.03
C THR A 168 -3.60 -10.85 16.75
N GLY A 169 -4.53 -9.94 16.98
CA GLY A 169 -4.47 -8.53 16.60
C GLY A 169 -5.86 -7.91 16.48
N VAL A 170 -6.00 -6.66 16.08
CA VAL A 170 -4.94 -5.68 15.72
C VAL A 170 -4.70 -4.71 16.87
N PHE A 171 -3.45 -4.56 17.29
CA PHE A 171 -3.05 -3.61 18.33
C PHE A 171 -2.65 -2.27 17.72
N ASP A 172 -2.56 -1.22 18.54
CA ASP A 172 -2.25 0.13 18.06
C ASP A 172 -0.82 0.21 17.50
N ASN A 173 -0.67 0.90 16.38
CA ASN A 173 0.63 1.25 15.81
C ASN A 173 0.61 2.65 15.19
N PHE A 174 -0.32 3.52 15.61
CA PHE A 174 -0.40 4.85 15.03
C PHE A 174 0.93 5.60 15.12
N SER A 175 1.43 6.07 13.97
CA SER A 175 2.77 6.65 13.84
C SER A 175 3.85 5.75 14.46
N GLU A 176 3.81 4.45 14.19
CA GLU A 176 4.79 3.43 14.63
C GLU A 176 4.95 3.26 16.15
N ASN A 177 4.08 3.89 16.95
CA ASN A 177 4.14 3.87 18.42
C ASN A 177 3.99 2.47 19.04
N GLY A 178 3.51 1.49 18.26
CA GLY A 178 3.16 0.16 18.71
C GLY A 178 4.35 -0.77 18.78
N PHE A 179 5.39 -0.49 18.00
CA PHE A 179 6.52 -1.39 17.83
C PHE A 179 7.21 -1.75 19.16
N ASN A 180 7.40 -0.74 20.02
CA ASN A 180 8.06 -0.89 21.32
C ASN A 180 7.12 -1.16 22.49
N LYS A 181 5.81 -1.20 22.26
CA LYS A 181 4.82 -1.53 23.31
C LYS A 181 4.83 -3.04 23.58
N ASN A 182 4.79 -3.39 24.86
CA ASN A 182 4.67 -4.77 25.31
C ASN A 182 3.20 -5.18 25.39
N TYR A 183 2.63 -5.63 24.27
CA TYR A 183 1.27 -6.15 24.26
C TYR A 183 1.18 -7.53 24.91
N GLU A 184 0.04 -7.82 25.55
CA GLU A 184 -0.25 -9.08 26.27
C GLU A 184 0.05 -10.39 25.50
N PRO A 185 -0.10 -10.49 24.16
CA PRO A 185 0.27 -11.69 23.41
C PRO A 185 1.73 -12.14 23.60
N ILE A 186 2.64 -11.24 23.96
CA ILE A 186 4.04 -11.57 24.27
C ILE A 186 4.09 -12.55 25.45
N PHE A 187 3.32 -12.28 26.50
CA PHE A 187 3.39 -13.01 27.77
C PHE A 187 2.40 -14.19 27.85
N ASN A 188 1.34 -14.17 27.03
CA ASN A 188 0.22 -15.10 27.15
C ASN A 188 0.06 -15.95 25.87
N PRO A 189 0.69 -17.14 25.81
CA PRO A 189 0.66 -18.00 24.62
C PRO A 189 -0.61 -18.85 24.47
N HIS A 190 -1.49 -18.90 25.49
CA HIS A 190 -2.64 -19.80 25.50
C HIS A 190 -3.81 -19.27 24.67
N THR A 191 -4.53 -20.15 23.97
CA THR A 191 -5.59 -19.76 23.03
C THR A 191 -6.86 -19.20 23.69
N ASP A 192 -7.06 -19.48 24.98
CA ASP A 192 -8.16 -18.97 25.79
C ASP A 192 -7.89 -17.57 26.37
N ALA A 193 -6.62 -17.12 26.36
CA ALA A 193 -6.22 -15.78 26.76
C ALA A 193 -6.95 -14.71 25.95
N GLU A 194 -7.45 -13.70 26.66
CA GLU A 194 -8.18 -12.57 26.09
C GLU A 194 -7.31 -11.31 26.12
N PHE A 195 -7.28 -10.61 24.99
CA PHE A 195 -6.57 -9.36 24.78
C PHE A 195 -7.55 -8.29 24.33
N TYR A 196 -7.13 -7.02 24.40
CA TYR A 196 -7.91 -5.90 23.86
C TYR A 196 -7.19 -5.28 22.67
N ASN A 197 -7.88 -5.22 21.54
CA ASN A 197 -7.34 -4.65 20.31
C ASN A 197 -7.34 -3.10 20.37
N LYS A 198 -6.89 -2.43 19.31
CA LYS A 198 -6.82 -0.95 19.23
C LYS A 198 -8.16 -0.23 19.36
N ASN A 199 -9.29 -0.94 19.17
CA ASN A 199 -10.64 -0.43 19.38
C ASN A 199 -11.20 -0.82 20.76
N ASN A 200 -10.37 -1.37 21.64
CA ASN A 200 -10.75 -1.91 22.96
C ASN A 200 -11.77 -3.07 22.88
N ALA A 201 -11.78 -3.80 21.77
CA ALA A 201 -12.60 -5.00 21.61
C ALA A 201 -11.81 -6.24 22.04
N PRO A 202 -12.47 -7.23 22.70
CA PRO A 202 -11.83 -8.46 23.10
C PRO A 202 -11.46 -9.31 21.86
N VAL A 203 -10.22 -9.80 21.86
CA VAL A 203 -9.65 -10.68 20.85
C VAL A 203 -8.84 -11.79 21.52
N LYS A 204 -8.68 -12.92 20.83
CA LYS A 204 -7.92 -14.09 21.28
C LYS A 204 -6.99 -14.58 20.17
N TRP A 205 -6.09 -15.49 20.49
CA TRP A 205 -5.40 -16.28 19.47
C TRP A 205 -6.40 -17.14 18.71
N PHE A 206 -6.30 -17.17 17.38
CA PHE A 206 -7.07 -18.07 16.53
C PHE A 206 -6.18 -18.72 15.47
N LYS A 207 -6.60 -19.89 15.00
CA LYS A 207 -5.82 -20.69 14.05
C LYS A 207 -5.92 -20.12 12.64
N VAL A 208 -4.81 -20.13 11.91
CA VAL A 208 -4.83 -20.00 10.45
C VAL A 208 -5.36 -21.30 9.87
N PHE A 209 -6.57 -21.25 9.28
CA PHE A 209 -7.26 -22.45 8.77
C PHE A 209 -6.69 -22.97 7.45
N ALA A 210 -6.25 -22.05 6.60
CA ALA A 210 -5.66 -22.37 5.32
C ALA A 210 -4.51 -21.42 5.03
N ASN A 211 -3.46 -21.93 4.40
CA ASN A 211 -2.25 -21.18 4.08
C ASN A 211 -2.16 -20.93 2.59
N ARG A 212 -1.41 -19.88 2.22
CA ARG A 212 -0.94 -19.69 0.86
C ARG A 212 -0.02 -20.84 0.45
N SER A 213 -0.03 -21.21 -0.83
CA SER A 213 0.88 -22.25 -1.35
C SER A 213 2.34 -21.90 -1.09
N ASP A 214 2.71 -20.63 -1.27
CA ASP A 214 4.06 -20.10 -1.07
C ASP A 214 4.49 -19.97 0.40
N ARG A 215 3.61 -20.32 1.36
CA ARG A 215 3.84 -20.34 2.81
C ARG A 215 4.20 -18.99 3.43
N TRP A 216 4.00 -17.89 2.71
CA TRP A 216 3.91 -16.58 3.34
C TRP A 216 2.60 -16.51 4.13
N LEU A 217 2.67 -16.05 5.39
CA LEU A 217 1.49 -15.70 6.15
C LEU A 217 1.19 -14.22 5.89
N ASP A 218 0.06 -13.96 5.25
CA ASP A 218 -0.39 -12.62 4.88
C ASP A 218 -1.56 -12.19 5.76
N PHE A 219 -1.29 -11.24 6.65
CA PHE A 219 -2.26 -10.79 7.64
C PHE A 219 -3.44 -10.04 7.01
N THR A 220 -3.31 -9.55 5.77
CA THR A 220 -4.37 -8.81 5.07
C THR A 220 -5.61 -9.65 4.79
N TYR A 221 -5.51 -10.98 4.80
CA TYR A 221 -6.67 -11.88 4.69
C TYR A 221 -7.44 -12.08 6.01
N HIS A 222 -6.83 -11.70 7.14
CA HIS A 222 -7.33 -11.97 8.49
C HIS A 222 -7.67 -10.71 9.28
N PHE A 223 -7.02 -9.59 8.97
CA PHE A 223 -7.07 -8.34 9.72
C PHE A 223 -7.16 -7.11 8.81
N ASN A 224 -7.67 -6.01 9.35
CA ASN A 224 -7.44 -4.68 8.78
C ASN A 224 -6.12 -4.13 9.37
N ILE A 225 -5.08 -4.12 8.54
CA ILE A 225 -3.68 -3.92 8.95
C ILE A 225 -3.23 -2.45 9.03
N VAL A 226 -4.08 -1.49 8.68
CA VAL A 226 -3.73 -0.06 8.72
C VAL A 226 -3.37 0.33 10.16
N ASN A 227 -2.24 1.01 10.39
CA ASN A 227 -1.74 1.40 11.73
C ASN A 227 -1.90 0.27 12.76
N SER A 228 -1.33 -0.89 12.48
CA SER A 228 -1.51 -2.09 13.31
C SER A 228 -0.21 -2.75 13.72
N VAL A 229 -0.23 -3.30 14.94
CA VAL A 229 0.66 -4.39 15.34
C VAL A 229 -0.16 -5.67 15.37
N VAL A 230 0.39 -6.73 14.75
CA VAL A 230 -0.19 -8.07 14.73
C VAL A 230 0.86 -9.08 15.19
N TYR A 231 0.39 -10.17 15.78
CA TYR A 231 1.24 -11.25 16.25
C TYR A 231 0.88 -12.58 15.61
N ALA A 232 1.90 -13.40 15.36
CA ALA A 232 1.75 -14.80 15.04
C ALA A 232 2.67 -15.65 15.93
N GLN A 233 2.20 -16.84 16.32
CA GLN A 233 3.01 -17.80 17.05
C GLN A 233 2.85 -19.22 16.51
N SER A 234 3.93 -20.00 16.63
CA SER A 234 3.99 -21.43 16.29
C SER A 234 4.77 -22.17 17.37
N PHE A 235 4.45 -23.44 17.57
CA PHE A 235 5.19 -24.31 18.49
C PHE A 235 5.92 -25.38 17.70
N VAL A 236 7.21 -25.55 17.95
CA VAL A 236 8.10 -26.42 17.18
C VAL A 236 8.68 -27.48 18.08
N PHE A 237 8.39 -28.75 17.77
CA PHE A 237 9.07 -29.87 18.39
C PHE A 237 10.44 -30.08 17.73
N CYS A 238 11.49 -30.13 18.55
CA CYS A 238 12.84 -30.43 18.15
C CYS A 238 13.34 -31.71 18.86
N PRO A 239 13.89 -32.70 18.14
CA PRO A 239 14.27 -33.99 18.73
C PRO A 239 15.49 -33.93 19.67
N ASP A 240 16.31 -32.88 19.55
CA ASP A 240 17.53 -32.65 20.33
C ASP A 240 17.81 -31.14 20.47
N ASP A 241 18.72 -30.80 21.38
CA ASP A 241 19.20 -29.43 21.55
C ASP A 241 20.12 -29.06 20.38
N ARG A 242 19.77 -28.00 19.63
CA ARG A 242 20.58 -27.55 18.50
C ARG A 242 20.52 -26.06 18.25
N ASN A 243 21.65 -25.54 17.75
CA ASN A 243 21.71 -24.20 17.20
C ASN A 243 21.14 -24.20 15.78
N VAL A 244 20.34 -23.19 15.49
CA VAL A 244 19.67 -23.00 14.20
C VAL A 244 19.85 -21.57 13.73
N VAL A 245 19.55 -21.33 12.46
CA VAL A 245 19.36 -19.98 11.92
C VAL A 245 17.89 -19.80 11.60
N ILE A 246 17.26 -18.81 12.25
CA ILE A 246 15.94 -18.35 11.86
C ILE A 246 16.12 -17.34 10.72
N ARG A 247 15.56 -17.69 9.56
CA ARG A 247 15.58 -16.87 8.36
C ARG A 247 14.19 -16.34 8.09
N THR A 248 14.05 -15.03 7.97
CA THR A 248 12.75 -14.37 7.79
C THR A 248 12.82 -13.29 6.72
N GLY A 249 11.74 -13.19 5.97
CA GLY A 249 11.39 -12.05 5.13
C GLY A 249 10.04 -11.51 5.59
N VAL A 250 9.84 -10.19 5.51
CA VAL A 250 8.66 -9.52 6.03
C VAL A 250 8.19 -8.38 5.13
N SER A 251 6.89 -8.09 5.21
CA SER A 251 6.36 -6.75 4.98
C SER A 251 5.99 -6.15 6.33
N GLY A 252 6.74 -5.16 6.80
CA GLY A 252 6.48 -4.43 8.06
C GLY A 252 7.73 -4.28 8.92
N SER A 253 7.58 -3.63 10.07
CA SER A 253 8.55 -3.71 11.16
C SER A 253 8.41 -5.06 11.84
N VAL A 254 9.47 -5.58 12.45
CA VAL A 254 9.49 -6.96 12.94
C VAL A 254 10.23 -7.12 14.27
N LYS A 255 9.62 -7.89 15.19
CA LYS A 255 10.32 -8.50 16.33
C LYS A 255 10.09 -9.99 16.33
N LEU A 256 11.12 -10.74 16.68
CA LEU A 256 11.10 -12.20 16.67
C LEU A 256 11.65 -12.74 17.99
N TRP A 257 10.90 -13.67 18.57
CA TRP A 257 11.27 -14.37 19.79
C TRP A 257 11.34 -15.87 19.56
N VAL A 258 12.32 -16.51 20.20
CA VAL A 258 12.40 -17.95 20.37
C VAL A 258 12.41 -18.23 21.85
N ASN A 259 11.45 -19.03 22.34
CA ASN A 259 11.27 -19.35 23.76
C ASN A 259 11.22 -18.11 24.65
N ASP A 260 10.47 -17.08 24.23
CA ASP A 260 10.34 -15.77 24.89
C ASP A 260 11.61 -14.91 24.92
N LYS A 261 12.73 -15.33 24.30
CA LYS A 261 13.93 -14.51 24.11
C LYS A 261 13.87 -13.79 22.76
N ILE A 262 13.99 -12.46 22.76
CA ILE A 262 14.16 -11.69 21.51
C ILE A 262 15.46 -12.11 20.84
N ILE A 263 15.39 -12.56 19.59
CA ILE A 263 16.56 -12.87 18.77
C ILE A 263 16.81 -11.84 17.67
N PHE A 264 15.79 -11.05 17.30
CA PHE A 264 15.84 -10.04 16.27
C PHE A 264 14.75 -8.97 16.49
N SER A 265 15.10 -7.71 16.22
CA SER A 265 14.22 -6.55 16.29
C SER A 265 14.65 -5.55 15.22
N GLU A 266 13.72 -5.13 14.37
CA GLU A 266 13.88 -4.13 13.33
C GLU A 266 12.65 -3.24 13.29
N GLU A 267 12.85 -1.95 13.56
CA GLU A 267 11.76 -0.97 13.67
C GLU A 267 11.38 -0.38 12.32
N GLU A 268 12.30 -0.32 11.35
CA GLU A 268 11.99 0.23 10.03
C GLU A 268 11.05 -0.72 9.27
N GLU A 269 9.92 -0.19 8.80
CA GLU A 269 8.97 -0.94 8.00
C GLU A 269 9.52 -1.18 6.57
N ARG A 270 9.80 -2.45 6.23
CA ARG A 270 10.37 -2.83 4.93
C ARG A 270 9.55 -3.91 4.23
N ASN A 271 9.66 -3.97 2.89
CA ASN A 271 9.10 -5.06 2.08
C ASN A 271 10.25 -5.92 1.54
N THR A 272 10.69 -6.90 2.33
CA THR A 272 11.87 -7.70 2.00
C THR A 272 11.50 -8.97 1.23
N ASP A 273 12.46 -9.52 0.49
CA ASP A 273 12.37 -10.90 -0.02
C ASP A 273 12.60 -11.93 1.11
N LEU A 274 12.54 -13.22 0.78
CA LEU A 274 12.88 -14.33 1.67
C LEU A 274 14.36 -14.30 2.11
N ASP A 275 14.60 -14.80 3.33
CA ASP A 275 15.93 -14.93 3.96
C ASP A 275 16.75 -13.62 4.08
N VAL A 276 16.10 -12.46 4.14
CA VAL A 276 16.81 -11.17 4.30
C VAL A 276 17.29 -10.95 5.73
N TYR A 277 16.52 -11.40 6.73
CA TYR A 277 16.95 -11.36 8.13
C TYR A 277 17.31 -12.76 8.61
N ASN A 278 18.58 -12.97 8.96
CA ASN A 278 19.13 -14.26 9.34
C ASN A 278 19.79 -14.14 10.71
N TYR A 279 19.22 -14.79 11.72
CA TYR A 279 19.71 -14.69 13.11
C TYR A 279 19.84 -16.06 13.74
N SER A 280 20.91 -16.26 14.49
CA SER A 280 21.12 -17.50 15.24
C SER A 280 20.10 -17.62 16.38
N ALA A 281 19.68 -18.85 16.67
CA ALA A 281 18.81 -19.19 17.78
C ALA A 281 19.17 -20.57 18.32
N ARG A 282 18.68 -20.89 19.52
CA ARG A 282 18.75 -22.23 20.10
C ARG A 282 17.35 -22.82 20.18
N LEU A 283 17.20 -24.04 19.66
CA LEU A 283 16.05 -24.89 19.97
C LEU A 283 16.47 -25.89 21.03
N ASN A 284 15.67 -25.98 22.09
CA ASN A 284 15.80 -27.00 23.11
C ASN A 284 15.15 -28.29 22.64
N LYS A 285 15.65 -29.44 23.13
CA LYS A 285 14.94 -30.71 22.96
C LYS A 285 13.51 -30.59 23.52
N GLY A 286 12.53 -31.02 22.73
CA GLY A 286 11.11 -30.87 23.05
C GLY A 286 10.47 -29.68 22.32
N PHE A 287 9.45 -29.08 22.93
CA PHE A 287 8.70 -27.98 22.31
C PHE A 287 9.37 -26.62 22.55
N ASN A 288 9.37 -25.81 21.51
CA ASN A 288 9.87 -24.44 21.48
C ASN A 288 8.78 -23.51 20.96
N ARG A 289 8.70 -22.28 21.49
CA ARG A 289 7.78 -21.25 20.98
C ARG A 289 8.52 -20.34 20.02
N ILE A 290 7.96 -20.14 18.84
CA ILE A 290 8.36 -19.08 17.91
C ILE A 290 7.24 -18.03 17.91
N LEU A 291 7.56 -16.80 18.26
CA LEU A 291 6.63 -15.67 18.26
C LEU A 291 7.20 -14.60 17.33
N ILE A 292 6.34 -14.03 16.49
CA ILE A 292 6.68 -12.89 15.64
C ILE A 292 5.64 -11.79 15.84
N GLN A 293 6.12 -10.56 15.86
CA GLN A 293 5.35 -9.33 15.82
C GLN A 293 5.63 -8.64 14.48
N ILE A 294 4.59 -8.23 13.76
CA ILE A 294 4.69 -7.39 12.57
C ILE A 294 3.95 -6.07 12.82
N GLY A 295 4.62 -4.95 12.58
CA GLY A 295 4.01 -3.61 12.58
C GLY A 295 3.82 -3.08 11.15
N SER A 296 2.74 -2.33 10.93
CA SER A 296 2.43 -1.68 9.66
C SER A 296 1.69 -0.37 9.89
N SER A 297 2.30 0.73 9.44
CA SER A 297 1.80 2.11 9.59
C SER A 297 2.11 2.97 8.37
N GLU A 298 3.30 2.82 7.79
CA GLU A 298 3.73 3.54 6.58
C GLU A 298 3.63 2.69 5.31
N ILE A 299 3.41 1.37 5.47
CA ILE A 299 3.24 0.44 4.36
C ILE A 299 1.84 -0.18 4.31
N THR A 300 1.45 -0.69 3.13
CA THR A 300 0.12 -1.28 2.88
C THR A 300 0.12 -2.82 2.87
N LYS A 301 1.23 -3.45 3.25
CA LYS A 301 1.39 -4.91 3.29
C LYS A 301 1.80 -5.30 4.71
N SER A 302 1.32 -6.45 5.17
CA SER A 302 1.72 -7.03 6.45
C SER A 302 1.76 -8.54 6.31
N ASN A 303 2.96 -9.09 6.20
CA ASN A 303 3.17 -10.51 5.99
C ASN A 303 4.56 -10.93 6.43
N PHE A 304 4.76 -12.24 6.59
CA PHE A 304 6.08 -12.79 6.84
C PHE A 304 6.21 -14.23 6.33
N MET A 305 7.45 -14.67 6.22
CA MET A 305 7.82 -16.09 6.11
C MET A 305 8.92 -16.41 7.13
N ILE A 306 8.94 -17.63 7.66
CA ILE A 306 10.00 -18.10 8.56
C ILE A 306 10.48 -19.48 8.10
N ARG A 307 11.80 -19.63 8.02
CA ARG A 307 12.48 -20.91 7.83
C ARG A 307 13.46 -21.16 8.97
N ILE A 308 13.50 -22.39 9.46
CA ILE A 308 14.46 -22.84 10.46
C ILE A 308 15.49 -23.73 9.75
N THR A 309 16.73 -23.26 9.70
CA THR A 309 17.77 -23.82 8.81
C THR A 309 19.10 -24.00 9.52
N ASP A 310 19.99 -24.76 8.90
CA ASP A 310 21.42 -24.70 9.22
C ASP A 310 22.07 -23.37 8.76
N VAL A 311 23.36 -23.21 9.06
CA VAL A 311 24.12 -22.01 8.67
C VAL A 311 24.22 -21.80 7.16
N ASN A 312 24.10 -22.88 6.36
CA ASN A 312 24.14 -22.85 4.90
C ASN A 312 22.74 -22.64 4.28
N GLY A 313 21.70 -22.51 5.10
CA GLY A 313 20.33 -22.25 4.68
C GLY A 313 19.52 -23.48 4.30
N PHE A 314 20.00 -24.70 4.59
CA PHE A 314 19.23 -25.92 4.36
C PHE A 314 18.22 -26.14 5.50
N PRO A 315 16.94 -26.38 5.19
CA PRO A 315 15.91 -26.57 6.20
C PRO A 315 16.02 -27.94 6.88
N PHE A 316 15.88 -27.96 8.20
CA PHE A 316 15.78 -29.19 8.98
C PHE A 316 14.47 -29.94 8.64
N GLN A 317 14.56 -31.24 8.36
CA GLN A 317 13.42 -32.06 7.95
C GLN A 317 12.73 -32.78 9.12
N ASP A 318 13.35 -32.75 10.30
CA ASP A 318 12.91 -33.46 11.51
C ASP A 318 12.17 -32.55 12.52
N LEU A 319 11.94 -31.28 12.17
CA LEU A 319 11.14 -30.36 12.97
C LEU A 319 9.65 -30.54 12.70
N ILE A 320 8.84 -30.54 13.75
CA ILE A 320 7.38 -30.68 13.65
C ILE A 320 6.69 -29.44 14.22
N TYR A 321 5.82 -28.82 13.43
CA TYR A 321 5.15 -27.56 13.76
C TYR A 321 3.72 -27.77 14.27
N TYR A 322 3.27 -26.93 15.19
CA TYR A 322 1.96 -26.97 15.82
C TYR A 322 1.35 -25.56 15.91
N ASN A 323 0.04 -25.46 15.66
CA ASN A 323 -0.78 -24.25 15.80
C ASN A 323 -1.70 -24.34 17.04
N GLU A 324 -1.19 -24.99 18.07
CA GLU A 324 -1.83 -25.16 19.37
C GLU A 324 -0.76 -24.99 20.43
N TYR A 325 -1.15 -24.45 21.59
CA TYR A 325 -0.23 -24.28 22.70
C TYR A 325 0.44 -25.61 23.06
N LYS A 326 1.77 -25.57 23.17
CA LYS A 326 2.58 -26.63 23.74
C LYS A 326 3.45 -26.06 24.86
N PRO A 327 3.62 -26.77 25.99
CA PRO A 327 4.49 -26.31 27.06
C PRO A 327 5.94 -26.30 26.57
N TYR A 328 6.64 -25.19 26.77
CA TYR A 328 8.03 -24.96 26.36
C TYR A 328 8.83 -24.37 27.53
N THR A 329 10.14 -24.48 27.46
CA THR A 329 11.05 -23.87 28.44
C THR A 329 11.50 -22.51 27.92
N LYS A 330 11.38 -21.46 28.74
CA LYS A 330 11.85 -20.11 28.38
C LYS A 330 13.37 -20.07 28.24
N GLU A 331 13.84 -19.31 27.28
CA GLU A 331 15.26 -19.03 27.04
C GLU A 331 15.61 -17.67 27.65
N ASN A 332 16.73 -17.58 28.37
CA ASN A 332 17.16 -16.35 29.04
C ASN A 332 18.56 -15.92 28.59
N ASP A 333 19.44 -16.87 28.29
CA ASP A 333 20.89 -16.65 28.24
C ASP A 333 21.44 -16.65 26.81
N PHE A 334 20.72 -17.23 25.84
CA PHE A 334 21.19 -17.28 24.46
C PHE A 334 21.36 -15.87 23.86
N ILE A 335 22.54 -15.61 23.28
CA ILE A 335 22.87 -14.37 22.57
C ILE A 335 22.78 -14.64 21.07
N SER A 336 21.75 -14.08 20.45
CA SER A 336 21.55 -14.14 19.00
C SER A 336 22.59 -13.29 18.26
N THR A 337 23.04 -13.80 17.12
CA THR A 337 23.98 -13.15 16.21
C THR A 337 23.43 -13.13 14.80
N ASN A 338 23.65 -12.04 14.08
CA ASN A 338 23.32 -11.94 12.66
C ASN A 338 24.24 -12.87 11.85
N ILE A 339 23.66 -13.62 10.90
CA ILE A 339 24.39 -14.41 9.91
C ILE A 339 24.50 -13.58 8.63
N PRO A 340 25.71 -13.15 8.22
CA PRO A 340 25.89 -12.31 7.05
C PRO A 340 25.32 -12.95 5.78
N ILE A 341 24.74 -12.11 4.91
CA ILE A 341 24.24 -12.55 3.61
C ILE A 341 25.46 -12.78 2.70
N PHE A 342 25.63 -14.02 2.25
CA PHE A 342 26.81 -14.45 1.48
C PHE A 342 27.11 -13.55 0.26
N ALA A 343 26.07 -13.11 -0.46
CA ALA A 343 26.22 -12.26 -1.64
C ALA A 343 26.70 -10.84 -1.28
N GLU A 344 26.26 -10.29 -0.15
CA GLU A 344 26.76 -9.00 0.33
C GLU A 344 28.25 -9.10 0.66
N SER A 345 28.63 -10.08 1.49
CA SER A 345 30.03 -10.29 1.87
C SER A 345 30.92 -10.52 0.64
N TYR A 346 30.44 -11.28 -0.35
CA TYR A 346 31.14 -11.52 -1.61
C TYR A 346 31.39 -10.22 -2.39
N PHE A 347 30.36 -9.42 -2.65
CA PHE A 347 30.53 -8.20 -3.45
C PHE A 347 31.22 -7.07 -2.70
N GLU A 348 31.06 -6.97 -1.37
CA GLU A 348 31.87 -6.07 -0.54
C GLU A 348 33.37 -6.39 -0.66
N GLN A 349 33.72 -7.68 -0.66
CA GLN A 349 35.11 -8.11 -0.89
C GLN A 349 35.56 -7.78 -2.31
N LYS A 350 34.74 -8.07 -3.34
CA LYS A 350 35.08 -7.75 -4.73
C LYS A 350 35.31 -6.26 -4.99
N VAL A 351 34.51 -5.40 -4.36
CA VAL A 351 34.70 -3.94 -4.40
C VAL A 351 36.00 -3.52 -3.74
N LYS A 352 36.36 -4.09 -2.57
CA LYS A 352 37.64 -3.81 -1.90
C LYS A 352 38.84 -4.24 -2.74
N GLU A 353 38.75 -5.40 -3.38
CA GLU A 353 39.82 -5.94 -4.24
C GLU A 353 39.95 -5.19 -5.57
N ASN A 354 38.87 -4.59 -6.07
CA ASN A 354 38.79 -3.97 -7.39
C ASN A 354 38.10 -2.60 -7.34
N PRO A 355 38.72 -1.58 -6.71
CA PRO A 355 38.06 -0.31 -6.37
C PRO A 355 37.70 0.58 -7.57
N THR A 356 38.16 0.27 -8.78
CA THR A 356 37.83 1.02 -10.00
C THR A 356 36.82 0.28 -10.90
N LYS A 357 36.42 -0.94 -10.52
CA LYS A 357 35.64 -1.83 -11.39
C LYS A 357 34.15 -1.70 -11.15
N ILE A 358 33.50 -0.92 -12.00
CA ILE A 358 32.09 -0.50 -11.82
C ILE A 358 31.10 -1.67 -11.70
N LEU A 359 31.37 -2.80 -12.36
CA LEU A 359 30.56 -4.02 -12.30
C LEU A 359 30.21 -4.43 -10.87
N TYR A 360 31.20 -4.44 -9.97
CA TYR A 360 30.98 -4.92 -8.60
C TYR A 360 30.22 -3.90 -7.74
N TYR A 361 30.34 -2.61 -8.04
CA TYR A 361 29.51 -1.59 -7.40
C TYR A 361 28.05 -1.73 -7.80
N ILE A 362 27.77 -1.96 -9.08
CA ILE A 362 26.41 -2.18 -9.59
C ILE A 362 25.81 -3.44 -8.94
N LEU A 363 26.54 -4.56 -8.93
CA LEU A 363 26.05 -5.82 -8.34
C LEU A 363 25.86 -5.73 -6.81
N LEU A 364 26.72 -5.00 -6.10
CA LEU A 364 26.56 -4.74 -4.67
C LEU A 364 25.36 -3.83 -4.40
N ALA A 365 25.16 -2.78 -5.19
CA ALA A 365 23.99 -1.92 -5.10
C ALA A 365 22.70 -2.72 -5.33
N GLU A 366 22.65 -3.57 -6.36
CA GLU A 366 21.51 -4.45 -6.64
C GLU A 366 21.21 -5.38 -5.45
N THR A 367 22.27 -5.93 -4.84
CA THR A 367 22.16 -6.81 -3.66
C THR A 367 21.56 -6.05 -2.47
N TYR A 368 22.01 -4.81 -2.21
CA TYR A 368 21.46 -3.99 -1.15
C TYR A 368 20.02 -3.53 -1.43
N ILE A 369 19.69 -3.18 -2.67
CA ILE A 369 18.33 -2.84 -3.08
C ILE A 369 17.40 -4.04 -2.87
N ARG A 370 17.80 -5.24 -3.29
CA ARG A 370 17.05 -6.48 -3.05
C ARG A 370 16.76 -6.69 -1.56
N ASN A 371 17.75 -6.43 -0.71
CA ASN A 371 17.65 -6.63 0.73
C ASN A 371 17.02 -5.44 1.47
N GLU A 372 16.46 -4.45 0.75
CA GLU A 372 15.88 -3.21 1.29
C GLU A 372 16.86 -2.39 2.18
N LYS A 373 18.18 -2.56 1.98
CA LYS A 373 19.24 -1.80 2.67
C LYS A 373 19.51 -0.48 1.96
N LYS A 374 18.52 0.42 1.99
CA LYS A 374 18.47 1.67 1.20
C LYS A 374 19.69 2.57 1.45
N PHE A 375 20.12 2.72 2.69
CA PHE A 375 21.28 3.55 3.04
C PHE A 375 22.60 2.99 2.48
N GLN A 376 22.81 1.67 2.62
CA GLN A 376 23.99 0.99 2.09
C GLN A 376 24.01 1.04 0.56
N ALA A 377 22.86 0.81 -0.09
CA ALA A 377 22.71 0.96 -1.53
C ALA A 377 23.12 2.37 -1.99
N ARG A 378 22.60 3.42 -1.35
CA ARG A 378 22.96 4.82 -1.67
C ARG A 378 24.46 5.05 -1.58
N LYS A 379 25.08 4.63 -0.47
CA LYS A 379 26.52 4.81 -0.24
C LYS A 379 27.38 4.16 -1.33
N ILE A 380 27.00 2.97 -1.79
CA ILE A 380 27.71 2.29 -2.87
C ILE A 380 27.47 2.95 -4.21
N LEU A 381 26.24 3.41 -4.49
CA LEU A 381 25.94 4.18 -5.71
C LEU A 381 26.70 5.51 -5.76
N ASP A 382 26.88 6.21 -4.61
CA ASP A 382 27.68 7.44 -4.54
C ASP A 382 29.15 7.20 -4.90
N GLN A 383 29.68 6.03 -4.56
CA GLN A 383 31.02 5.62 -4.97
C GLN A 383 31.05 5.25 -6.46
N ALA A 384 30.05 4.50 -6.93
CA ALA A 384 29.90 4.11 -8.32
C ALA A 384 29.86 5.35 -9.25
N ARG A 385 29.06 6.36 -8.89
CA ARG A 385 28.91 7.62 -9.63
C ARG A 385 30.22 8.40 -9.75
N LYS A 386 31.10 8.33 -8.76
CA LYS A 386 32.44 8.98 -8.84
C LYS A 386 33.34 8.30 -9.86
N ILE A 387 33.20 6.98 -10.05
CA ILE A 387 33.98 6.20 -11.01
C ILE A 387 33.42 6.38 -12.42
N ALA A 388 32.09 6.39 -12.57
CA ALA A 388 31.40 6.47 -13.85
C ALA A 388 30.25 7.50 -13.81
N PRO A 389 30.57 8.81 -13.85
CA PRO A 389 29.58 9.87 -13.64
C PRO A 389 28.46 9.88 -14.68
N ASN A 390 28.77 9.48 -15.91
CA ASN A 390 27.83 9.52 -17.03
C ASN A 390 27.04 8.21 -17.22
N ASN A 391 27.28 7.17 -16.40
CA ASN A 391 26.64 5.87 -16.63
C ASN A 391 25.15 5.90 -16.25
N SER A 392 24.29 5.70 -17.25
CA SER A 392 22.83 5.74 -17.07
C SER A 392 22.27 4.60 -16.23
N LEU A 393 22.92 3.43 -16.20
CA LEU A 393 22.49 2.34 -15.33
C LEU A 393 22.63 2.73 -13.84
N ILE A 394 23.63 3.54 -13.49
CA ILE A 394 23.75 4.07 -12.11
C ILE A 394 22.59 5.01 -11.80
N ALA A 395 22.18 5.85 -12.76
CA ALA A 395 21.01 6.73 -12.59
C ALA A 395 19.72 5.92 -12.42
N GLU A 396 19.51 4.89 -13.23
CA GLU A 396 18.37 3.98 -13.07
C GLU A 396 18.34 3.32 -11.68
N LYS A 397 19.51 2.97 -11.12
CA LYS A 397 19.59 2.41 -9.76
C LYS A 397 19.31 3.43 -8.67
N TYR A 398 19.69 4.69 -8.85
CA TYR A 398 19.24 5.77 -7.96
C TYR A 398 17.73 6.00 -8.06
N ILE A 399 17.17 5.99 -9.26
CA ILE A 399 15.73 6.14 -9.49
C ILE A 399 14.97 5.03 -8.74
N GLU A 400 15.38 3.77 -8.90
CA GLU A 400 14.79 2.63 -8.18
C GLU A 400 14.90 2.82 -6.66
N LEU A 401 16.08 3.21 -6.16
CA LEU A 401 16.31 3.43 -4.74
C LEU A 401 15.45 4.56 -4.16
N TYR A 402 15.33 5.70 -4.86
CA TYR A 402 14.57 6.84 -4.39
C TYR A 402 13.06 6.59 -4.42
N LEU A 403 12.56 5.82 -5.39
CA LEU A 403 11.19 5.31 -5.39
C LEU A 403 10.91 4.45 -4.16
N ARG A 404 11.80 3.51 -3.83
CA ARG A 404 11.67 2.66 -2.61
C ARG A 404 11.80 3.44 -1.30
N SER A 405 12.43 4.61 -1.35
CA SER A 405 12.65 5.47 -0.17
C SER A 405 11.62 6.60 -0.05
N ASN A 406 10.63 6.68 -0.95
CA ASN A 406 9.69 7.81 -1.04
C ASN A 406 10.38 9.19 -1.11
N ASN A 407 11.61 9.27 -1.65
CA ASN A 407 12.37 10.51 -1.77
C ASN A 407 12.08 11.16 -3.13
N ASN A 408 10.91 11.81 -3.23
CA ASN A 408 10.42 12.41 -4.48
C ASN A 408 11.37 13.48 -5.03
N THR A 409 12.05 14.24 -4.17
CA THR A 409 12.94 15.34 -4.60
C THR A 409 14.17 14.81 -5.33
N ASP A 410 14.90 13.85 -4.76
CA ASP A 410 16.10 13.32 -5.42
C ASP A 410 15.73 12.35 -6.56
N TYR A 411 14.59 11.66 -6.46
CA TYR A 411 13.99 10.92 -7.57
C TYR A 411 13.80 11.81 -8.80
N SER A 412 13.12 12.96 -8.67
CA SER A 412 12.86 13.85 -9.80
C SER A 412 14.15 14.40 -10.41
N LYS A 413 15.16 14.74 -9.60
CA LYS A 413 16.45 15.19 -10.11
C LYS A 413 17.14 14.14 -10.97
N GLU A 414 17.13 12.88 -10.55
CA GLU A 414 17.75 11.80 -11.33
C GLU A 414 16.96 11.45 -12.59
N VAL A 415 15.63 11.53 -12.54
CA VAL A 415 14.80 11.38 -13.74
C VAL A 415 15.14 12.47 -14.77
N GLU A 416 15.23 13.74 -14.37
CA GLU A 416 15.63 14.82 -15.29
C GLU A 416 17.06 14.66 -15.78
N TRP A 417 18.00 14.28 -14.90
CA TRP A 417 19.37 13.99 -15.31
C TRP A 417 19.41 12.91 -16.41
N LEU A 418 18.66 11.82 -16.25
CA LEU A 418 18.60 10.73 -17.23
C LEU A 418 18.06 11.20 -18.59
N LYS A 419 16.99 12.01 -18.59
CA LYS A 419 16.40 12.59 -19.81
C LYS A 419 17.39 13.48 -20.57
N GLU A 420 18.18 14.27 -19.84
CA GLU A 420 19.13 15.23 -20.43
C GLU A 420 20.41 14.57 -20.94
N ASN A 421 20.89 13.54 -20.24
CA ASN A 421 22.23 12.99 -20.45
C ASN A 421 22.25 11.69 -21.28
N ASP A 422 21.11 11.02 -21.49
CA ASP A 422 21.01 9.81 -22.32
C ASP A 422 19.63 9.69 -22.98
N LYS A 423 19.45 10.42 -24.09
CA LYS A 423 18.18 10.53 -24.81
C LYS A 423 17.68 9.22 -25.41
N ASP A 424 18.58 8.26 -25.61
CA ASP A 424 18.26 6.93 -26.15
C ASP A 424 18.04 5.91 -25.02
N ASN A 425 18.12 6.31 -23.75
CA ASN A 425 17.79 5.44 -22.63
C ASN A 425 16.27 5.17 -22.58
N ILE A 426 15.91 3.88 -22.57
CA ILE A 426 14.51 3.43 -22.59
C ILE A 426 13.75 3.95 -21.36
N THR A 427 14.36 3.90 -20.17
CA THR A 427 13.73 4.40 -18.93
C THR A 427 13.48 5.91 -19.00
N GLY A 428 14.44 6.69 -19.50
CA GLY A 428 14.29 8.12 -19.75
C GLY A 428 13.16 8.43 -20.73
N ILE A 429 13.10 7.73 -21.86
CA ILE A 429 12.02 7.85 -22.86
C ILE A 429 10.65 7.53 -22.24
N LYS A 430 10.55 6.49 -21.40
CA LYS A 430 9.30 6.15 -20.69
C LYS A 430 8.83 7.30 -19.79
N TYR A 431 9.74 7.98 -19.09
CA TYR A 431 9.38 9.16 -18.32
C TYR A 431 8.95 10.35 -19.19
N MET A 432 9.63 10.61 -20.30
CA MET A 432 9.22 11.65 -21.25
C MET A 432 7.83 11.36 -21.84
N ILE A 433 7.51 10.09 -22.11
CA ILE A 433 6.18 9.66 -22.55
C ILE A 433 5.12 10.02 -21.50
N ASN A 434 5.38 9.76 -20.22
CA ASN A 434 4.45 10.11 -19.14
C ASN A 434 4.28 11.63 -19.04
N ASP A 435 5.35 12.42 -19.13
CA ASP A 435 5.25 13.88 -19.13
C ASP A 435 4.38 14.40 -20.30
N ALA A 436 4.53 13.81 -21.50
CA ALA A 436 3.74 14.18 -22.67
C ALA A 436 2.26 13.82 -22.49
N ILE A 437 1.95 12.70 -21.81
CA ILE A 437 0.58 12.31 -21.45
C ILE A 437 -0.01 13.32 -20.46
N ASP A 438 0.73 13.67 -19.40
CA ASP A 438 0.27 14.59 -18.36
C ASP A 438 0.04 16.01 -18.90
N LYS A 439 0.85 16.44 -19.88
CA LYS A 439 0.69 17.71 -20.61
C LYS A 439 -0.39 17.66 -21.70
N GLU A 440 -0.99 16.50 -21.96
CA GLU A 440 -1.86 16.24 -23.12
C GLU A 440 -1.20 16.64 -24.46
N ASN A 441 0.12 16.50 -24.59
CA ASN A 441 0.88 16.86 -25.78
C ASN A 441 0.93 15.69 -26.78
N ASN A 442 -0.01 15.67 -27.72
CA ASN A 442 -0.15 14.61 -28.73
C ASN A 442 1.07 14.48 -29.66
N GLU A 443 1.64 15.59 -30.13
CA GLU A 443 2.74 15.55 -31.11
C GLU A 443 4.01 14.95 -30.49
N GLU A 444 4.36 15.41 -29.29
CA GLU A 444 5.49 14.91 -28.52
C GLU A 444 5.30 13.42 -28.17
N LEU A 445 4.12 13.02 -27.71
CA LEU A 445 3.83 11.61 -27.38
C LEU A 445 4.02 10.69 -28.61
N LYS A 446 3.59 11.11 -29.80
CA LYS A 446 3.79 10.34 -31.04
C LYS A 446 5.26 10.21 -31.42
N GLU A 447 6.02 11.30 -31.31
CA GLU A 447 7.45 11.29 -31.59
C GLU A 447 8.19 10.33 -30.64
N LEU A 448 7.91 10.43 -29.34
CA LEU A 448 8.52 9.58 -28.32
C LEU A 448 8.17 8.10 -28.49
N LEU A 449 6.91 7.78 -28.83
CA LEU A 449 6.52 6.39 -29.14
C LEU A 449 7.22 5.85 -30.39
N ASN A 450 7.42 6.67 -31.41
CA ASN A 450 8.19 6.26 -32.60
C ASN A 450 9.67 6.01 -32.25
N THR A 451 10.27 6.84 -31.39
CA THR A 451 11.64 6.63 -30.89
C THR A 451 11.72 5.36 -30.05
N TYR A 452 10.78 5.15 -29.14
CA TYR A 452 10.67 3.92 -28.36
C TYR A 452 10.58 2.68 -29.24
N GLU A 453 9.70 2.70 -30.26
CA GLU A 453 9.53 1.59 -31.19
C GLU A 453 10.82 1.28 -31.98
N LYS A 454 11.61 2.30 -32.36
CA LYS A 454 12.90 2.06 -33.06
C LYS A 454 13.91 1.32 -32.19
N ILE A 455 13.90 1.57 -30.88
CA ILE A 455 14.87 0.99 -29.94
C ILE A 455 14.40 -0.38 -29.45
N SER A 456 13.14 -0.47 -28.99
CA SER A 456 12.60 -1.64 -28.29
C SER A 456 11.61 -2.47 -29.13
N GLY A 457 11.21 -1.97 -30.29
CA GLY A 457 10.10 -2.52 -31.07
C GLY A 457 8.74 -2.28 -30.41
N LYS A 458 7.69 -2.88 -30.99
CA LYS A 458 6.34 -2.90 -30.41
C LYS A 458 6.23 -3.96 -29.31
N ASP A 459 6.77 -3.68 -28.14
CA ASP A 459 6.68 -4.53 -26.96
C ASP A 459 5.34 -4.34 -26.20
N GLU A 460 5.18 -4.99 -25.04
CA GLU A 460 3.98 -4.85 -24.21
C GLU A 460 3.76 -3.40 -23.71
N TYR A 461 4.84 -2.66 -23.43
CA TYR A 461 4.75 -1.26 -22.99
C TYR A 461 4.19 -0.38 -24.10
N PHE A 462 4.71 -0.51 -25.32
CA PHE A 462 4.26 0.24 -26.50
C PHE A 462 2.74 0.08 -26.73
N TYR A 463 2.23 -1.16 -26.73
CA TYR A 463 0.79 -1.38 -26.92
C TYR A 463 -0.02 -0.86 -25.74
N SER A 464 0.46 -1.01 -24.50
CA SER A 464 -0.25 -0.54 -23.31
C SER A 464 -0.44 0.98 -23.32
N ILE A 465 0.61 1.73 -23.67
CA ILE A 465 0.54 3.19 -23.81
C ILE A 465 -0.37 3.58 -24.98
N SER A 466 -0.21 2.93 -26.14
CA SER A 466 -1.01 3.19 -27.34
C SER A 466 -2.50 2.98 -27.11
N ILE A 467 -2.87 1.92 -26.38
CA ILE A 467 -4.26 1.58 -26.07
C ILE A 467 -4.85 2.56 -25.04
N SER A 468 -4.13 2.79 -23.94
CA SER A 468 -4.63 3.62 -22.83
C SER A 468 -4.77 5.10 -23.22
N ASN A 469 -3.96 5.56 -24.20
CA ASN A 469 -3.93 6.95 -24.67
C ASN A 469 -4.43 7.09 -26.12
N ALA A 470 -5.22 6.15 -26.62
CA ALA A 470 -5.68 6.12 -28.00
C ALA A 470 -6.39 7.41 -28.43
N LYS A 471 -7.15 8.04 -27.52
CA LYS A 471 -7.82 9.32 -27.78
C LYS A 471 -6.83 10.44 -28.04
N LEU A 472 -5.83 10.58 -27.16
CA LEU A 472 -4.79 11.60 -27.28
C LEU A 472 -4.01 11.41 -28.58
N LEU A 473 -3.65 10.17 -28.90
CA LEU A 473 -2.93 9.80 -30.11
C LEU A 473 -3.76 9.92 -31.41
N GLY A 474 -5.08 10.11 -31.32
CA GLY A 474 -5.97 10.12 -32.48
C GLY A 474 -6.21 8.73 -33.09
N LEU A 475 -5.92 7.65 -32.35
CA LEU A 475 -6.03 6.25 -32.77
C LEU A 475 -7.42 5.64 -32.53
N ASN A 476 -8.43 6.45 -32.21
CA ASN A 476 -9.78 5.95 -31.86
C ASN A 476 -10.42 5.07 -32.95
N LYS A 477 -10.12 5.33 -34.23
CA LYS A 477 -10.63 4.52 -35.35
C LYS A 477 -9.89 3.19 -35.50
N ASP A 478 -8.62 3.15 -35.11
CA ASP A 478 -7.73 1.99 -35.26
C ASP A 478 -7.55 1.19 -33.97
N ILE A 479 -8.08 1.67 -32.84
CA ILE A 479 -7.89 1.06 -31.51
C ILE A 479 -8.24 -0.42 -31.47
N LYS A 480 -9.29 -0.83 -32.19
CA LYS A 480 -9.69 -2.24 -32.28
C LYS A 480 -8.62 -3.09 -32.98
N ASN A 481 -7.94 -2.56 -33.99
CA ASN A 481 -6.87 -3.24 -34.69
C ASN A 481 -5.62 -3.34 -33.80
N ILE A 482 -5.27 -2.27 -33.09
CA ILE A 482 -4.15 -2.26 -32.14
C ILE A 482 -4.38 -3.27 -31.00
N ILE A 483 -5.58 -3.29 -30.41
CA ILE A 483 -5.95 -4.29 -29.39
C ILE A 483 -5.85 -5.71 -29.94
N ASN A 484 -6.28 -5.95 -31.18
CA ASN A 484 -6.17 -7.27 -31.82
C ASN A 484 -4.72 -7.68 -32.06
N GLU A 485 -3.88 -6.76 -32.54
CA GLU A 485 -2.44 -6.98 -32.76
C GLU A 485 -1.75 -7.34 -31.44
N ALA A 486 -1.98 -6.55 -30.38
CA ALA A 486 -1.44 -6.78 -29.05
C ALA A 486 -1.88 -8.14 -28.48
N TYR A 487 -3.17 -8.48 -28.59
CA TYR A 487 -3.70 -9.78 -28.14
C TYR A 487 -3.11 -10.96 -28.93
N ILE A 488 -2.88 -10.82 -30.24
CA ILE A 488 -2.26 -11.87 -31.07
C ILE A 488 -0.79 -12.05 -30.69
N LYS A 489 -0.06 -10.95 -30.48
CA LYS A 489 1.38 -10.98 -30.17
C LYS A 489 1.67 -11.43 -28.74
N TYR A 490 0.84 -11.04 -27.78
CA TYR A 490 1.01 -11.32 -26.35
C TYR A 490 -0.25 -11.99 -25.76
N PRO A 491 -0.61 -13.21 -26.21
CA PRO A 491 -1.84 -13.88 -25.79
C PRO A 491 -1.83 -14.31 -24.32
N ASP A 492 -0.66 -14.33 -23.68
CA ASP A 492 -0.49 -14.67 -22.26
C ASP A 492 -0.53 -13.44 -21.32
N ASN A 493 -0.60 -12.21 -21.87
CA ASN A 493 -0.78 -10.98 -21.09
C ASN A 493 -2.28 -10.71 -20.86
N TYR A 494 -2.72 -10.79 -19.60
CA TYR A 494 -4.13 -10.65 -19.24
C TYR A 494 -4.70 -9.26 -19.56
N SER A 495 -3.91 -8.18 -19.50
CA SER A 495 -4.39 -6.83 -19.81
C SER A 495 -4.88 -6.75 -21.26
N PHE A 496 -4.14 -7.32 -22.22
CA PHE A 496 -4.56 -7.35 -23.62
C PHE A 496 -5.75 -8.29 -23.87
N VAL A 497 -5.81 -9.42 -23.15
CA VAL A 497 -7.00 -10.28 -23.15
C VAL A 497 -8.22 -9.53 -22.61
N TYR A 498 -8.04 -8.71 -21.58
CA TYR A 498 -9.10 -7.91 -20.97
C TYR A 498 -9.57 -6.80 -21.91
N TYR A 499 -8.66 -6.07 -22.56
CA TYR A 499 -9.04 -5.09 -23.60
C TYR A 499 -9.77 -5.77 -24.77
N LYS A 500 -9.35 -6.97 -25.17
CA LYS A 500 -10.06 -7.77 -26.18
C LYS A 500 -11.46 -8.16 -25.70
N TYR A 501 -11.62 -8.58 -24.45
CA TYR A 501 -12.92 -8.83 -23.83
C TYR A 501 -13.81 -7.59 -23.86
N LEU A 502 -13.33 -6.43 -23.42
CA LEU A 502 -14.11 -5.19 -23.40
C LEU A 502 -14.58 -4.79 -24.81
N THR A 503 -13.70 -4.91 -25.80
CA THR A 503 -13.99 -4.60 -27.22
C THR A 503 -15.05 -5.53 -27.82
N GLU A 504 -14.99 -6.83 -27.52
CA GLU A 504 -15.97 -7.79 -28.04
C GLU A 504 -17.28 -7.72 -27.26
N LYS A 505 -17.23 -7.43 -25.95
CA LYS A 505 -18.40 -7.17 -25.13
C LYS A 505 -19.21 -5.99 -25.66
N SER A 506 -18.56 -4.88 -26.03
CA SER A 506 -19.26 -3.70 -26.54
C SER A 506 -19.89 -3.94 -27.92
N SER A 507 -19.29 -4.79 -28.75
CA SER A 507 -19.71 -5.00 -30.14
C SER A 507 -20.68 -6.17 -30.35
N LYS A 508 -20.61 -7.22 -29.52
CA LYS A 508 -21.37 -8.46 -29.70
C LYS A 508 -22.12 -8.93 -28.44
N GLY A 509 -21.81 -8.34 -27.28
CA GLY A 509 -22.42 -8.68 -26.00
C GLY A 509 -21.47 -9.42 -25.06
N THR A 510 -21.82 -9.43 -23.76
CA THR A 510 -20.97 -9.92 -22.67
C THR A 510 -20.44 -11.34 -22.89
N ASN A 511 -21.29 -12.27 -23.30
CA ASN A 511 -20.89 -13.67 -23.44
C ASN A 511 -19.85 -13.90 -24.53
N ASP A 512 -19.85 -13.12 -25.61
CA ASP A 512 -18.85 -13.21 -26.68
C ASP A 512 -17.49 -12.67 -26.26
N GLY A 513 -17.47 -11.62 -25.45
CA GLY A 513 -16.24 -11.15 -24.83
C GLY A 513 -15.64 -12.18 -23.86
N LEU A 514 -16.48 -12.80 -23.01
CA LEU A 514 -16.00 -13.71 -21.96
C LEU A 514 -15.28 -14.96 -22.53
N LYS A 515 -15.58 -15.38 -23.77
CA LYS A 515 -14.89 -16.49 -24.45
C LYS A 515 -13.37 -16.27 -24.56
N PHE A 516 -12.91 -15.02 -24.68
CA PHE A 516 -11.47 -14.71 -24.73
C PHE A 516 -10.79 -14.92 -23.39
N ILE A 517 -11.45 -14.55 -22.29
CA ILE A 517 -10.97 -14.83 -20.94
C ILE A 517 -11.01 -16.34 -20.65
N GLU A 518 -12.10 -17.03 -21.02
CA GLU A 518 -12.17 -18.50 -20.91
C GLU A 518 -11.07 -19.19 -21.71
N LYS A 519 -10.74 -18.71 -22.92
CA LYS A 519 -9.63 -19.23 -23.74
C LYS A 519 -8.28 -19.02 -23.06
N TYR A 520 -8.01 -17.81 -22.57
CA TYR A 520 -6.79 -17.48 -21.84
C TYR A 520 -6.58 -18.41 -20.63
N LEU A 521 -7.65 -18.62 -19.87
CA LEU A 521 -7.63 -19.45 -18.66
C LEU A 521 -7.43 -20.96 -18.94
N LYS A 522 -7.45 -21.44 -20.19
CA LYS A 522 -7.14 -22.85 -20.49
C LYS A 522 -5.67 -23.21 -20.20
N SER A 523 -4.77 -22.26 -20.32
CA SER A 523 -3.31 -22.46 -20.16
C SER A 523 -2.65 -21.48 -19.20
N ASN A 524 -3.39 -20.51 -18.69
CA ASN A 524 -2.88 -19.45 -17.83
C ASN A 524 -3.75 -19.33 -16.59
N PHE A 525 -3.21 -19.62 -15.42
CA PHE A 525 -3.89 -19.32 -14.17
C PHE A 525 -3.75 -17.84 -13.84
N ASN A 526 -4.88 -17.18 -13.61
CA ASN A 526 -4.95 -15.79 -13.20
C ASN A 526 -6.21 -15.57 -12.35
N ASN A 527 -6.01 -15.13 -11.12
CA ASN A 527 -7.06 -14.88 -10.14
C ASN A 527 -8.02 -13.76 -10.58
N ASP A 528 -7.52 -12.67 -11.16
CA ASP A 528 -8.33 -11.53 -11.61
C ASP A 528 -9.20 -11.91 -12.82
N ALA A 529 -8.66 -12.75 -13.71
CA ALA A 529 -9.39 -13.31 -14.84
C ALA A 529 -10.54 -14.22 -14.38
N LEU A 530 -10.29 -15.10 -13.41
CA LEU A 530 -11.33 -15.94 -12.81
C LEU A 530 -12.39 -15.11 -12.08
N ALA A 531 -11.98 -14.11 -11.31
CA ALA A 531 -12.89 -13.20 -10.60
C ALA A 531 -13.73 -12.37 -11.59
N THR A 532 -13.13 -11.95 -12.71
CA THR A 532 -13.84 -11.27 -13.80
C THR A 532 -14.89 -12.16 -14.44
N LEU A 533 -14.56 -13.43 -14.72
CA LEU A 533 -15.55 -14.40 -15.20
C LEU A 533 -16.67 -14.60 -14.18
N ALA A 534 -16.32 -14.84 -12.92
CA ALA A 534 -17.28 -15.08 -11.84
C ALA A 534 -18.29 -13.93 -11.72
N ASN A 535 -17.79 -12.71 -11.56
CA ASN A 535 -18.60 -11.49 -11.48
C ASN A 535 -19.43 -11.23 -12.73
N SER A 536 -18.84 -11.40 -13.93
CA SER A 536 -19.52 -11.09 -15.18
C SER A 536 -20.64 -12.08 -15.49
N PHE A 537 -20.46 -13.37 -15.18
CA PHE A 537 -21.50 -14.38 -15.34
C PHE A 537 -22.66 -14.19 -14.36
N ILE A 538 -22.40 -13.83 -13.10
CA ILE A 538 -23.47 -13.46 -12.15
C ILE A 538 -24.24 -12.23 -12.67
N LYS A 539 -23.53 -11.18 -13.10
CA LYS A 539 -24.16 -9.96 -13.61
C LYS A 539 -24.99 -10.19 -14.88
N SER A 540 -24.66 -11.20 -15.69
CA SER A 540 -25.43 -11.57 -16.89
C SER A 540 -26.53 -12.61 -16.62
N GLY A 541 -26.77 -12.99 -15.36
CA GLY A 541 -27.78 -13.96 -14.94
C GLY A 541 -27.40 -15.42 -15.16
N ASN A 542 -26.14 -15.73 -15.50
CA ASN A 542 -25.63 -17.09 -15.59
C ASN A 542 -24.94 -17.49 -14.28
N ASP A 543 -25.76 -17.61 -13.24
CA ASP A 543 -25.32 -17.84 -11.87
C ASP A 543 -24.51 -19.13 -11.70
N ASN A 544 -24.91 -20.21 -12.39
CA ASN A 544 -24.22 -21.50 -12.33
C ASN A 544 -22.74 -21.38 -12.74
N LYS A 545 -22.45 -20.67 -13.83
CA LYS A 545 -21.07 -20.40 -14.25
C LYS A 545 -20.36 -19.46 -13.28
N GLY A 546 -21.03 -18.42 -12.81
CA GLY A 546 -20.49 -17.47 -11.84
C GLY A 546 -20.00 -18.16 -10.57
N ILE A 547 -20.88 -18.94 -9.94
CA ILE A 547 -20.60 -19.73 -8.74
C ILE A 547 -19.50 -20.78 -9.00
N TYR A 548 -19.49 -21.42 -10.17
CA TYR A 548 -18.42 -22.35 -10.54
C TYR A 548 -17.03 -21.70 -10.48
N TYR A 549 -16.87 -20.49 -11.02
CA TYR A 549 -15.59 -19.78 -10.99
C TYR A 549 -15.22 -19.27 -9.59
N TYR A 550 -16.19 -18.83 -8.77
CA TYR A 550 -15.93 -18.54 -7.36
C TYR A 550 -15.48 -19.77 -6.59
N ASN A 551 -16.13 -20.92 -6.77
CA ASN A 551 -15.71 -22.16 -6.13
C ASN A 551 -14.31 -22.60 -6.60
N LYS A 552 -13.94 -22.37 -7.87
CA LYS A 552 -12.55 -22.55 -8.33
C LYS A 552 -11.57 -21.67 -7.58
N LEU A 553 -11.88 -20.38 -7.43
CA LEU A 553 -11.04 -19.44 -6.66
C LEU A 553 -10.87 -19.89 -5.20
N ILE A 554 -11.97 -20.28 -4.55
CA ILE A 554 -11.97 -20.78 -3.17
C ILE A 554 -11.14 -22.07 -3.02
N ASN A 555 -11.24 -23.00 -3.97
CA ASN A 555 -10.48 -24.24 -3.91
C ASN A 555 -8.97 -24.02 -4.06
N ILE A 556 -8.56 -22.97 -4.79
CA ILE A 556 -7.14 -22.63 -5.04
C ILE A 556 -6.61 -21.73 -3.93
N MET A 557 -7.42 -20.77 -3.49
CA MET A 557 -7.07 -19.78 -2.46
C MET A 557 -8.06 -19.87 -1.29
N PRO A 558 -8.06 -20.99 -0.54
CA PRO A 558 -9.00 -21.20 0.56
C PRO A 558 -8.86 -20.17 1.69
N TYR A 559 -7.71 -19.52 1.79
CA TYR A 559 -7.39 -18.44 2.74
C TYR A 559 -8.00 -17.08 2.36
N ALA A 560 -8.41 -16.89 1.10
CA ALA A 560 -8.91 -15.60 0.61
C ALA A 560 -10.38 -15.38 1.01
N THR A 561 -10.55 -14.90 2.25
CA THR A 561 -11.84 -14.66 2.93
C THR A 561 -12.84 -13.81 2.12
N GLY A 562 -12.36 -12.90 1.26
CA GLY A 562 -13.19 -12.07 0.40
C GLY A 562 -14.04 -12.84 -0.61
N TYR A 563 -13.59 -13.99 -1.13
CA TYR A 563 -14.41 -14.76 -2.09
C TYR A 563 -15.64 -15.41 -1.44
N TYR A 564 -15.53 -15.79 -0.18
CA TYR A 564 -16.66 -16.30 0.59
C TYR A 564 -17.66 -15.18 0.90
N GLU A 565 -17.18 -13.96 1.20
CA GLU A 565 -18.03 -12.78 1.38
C GLU A 565 -18.81 -12.45 0.11
N GLU A 566 -18.16 -12.50 -1.07
CA GLU A 566 -18.84 -12.26 -2.34
C GLU A 566 -19.94 -13.30 -2.63
N LEU A 567 -19.70 -14.58 -2.32
CA LEU A 567 -20.75 -15.60 -2.38
C LEU A 567 -21.86 -15.34 -1.37
N ALA A 568 -21.53 -14.90 -0.16
CA ALA A 568 -22.54 -14.54 0.84
C ALA A 568 -23.43 -13.38 0.37
N LYS A 569 -22.84 -12.32 -0.22
CA LYS A 569 -23.56 -11.19 -0.81
C LYS A 569 -24.44 -11.63 -1.98
N TYR A 570 -23.92 -12.50 -2.86
CA TYR A 570 -24.70 -13.06 -3.97
C TYR A 570 -25.92 -13.83 -3.44
N TYR A 571 -25.72 -14.77 -2.52
CA TYR A 571 -26.82 -15.58 -1.96
C TYR A 571 -27.83 -14.72 -1.18
N LYS A 572 -27.37 -13.65 -0.51
CA LYS A 572 -28.23 -12.65 0.12
C LYS A 572 -29.13 -11.97 -0.91
N ASN A 573 -28.57 -11.53 -2.04
CA ASN A 573 -29.30 -10.79 -3.07
C ASN A 573 -30.38 -11.64 -3.76
N ILE A 574 -30.16 -12.94 -3.93
CA ILE A 574 -31.17 -13.85 -4.50
C ILE A 574 -32.15 -14.43 -3.45
N GLY A 575 -32.06 -13.99 -2.20
CA GLY A 575 -32.96 -14.43 -1.11
C GLY A 575 -32.62 -15.80 -0.49
N ASN A 576 -31.51 -16.44 -0.86
CA ASN A 576 -31.06 -17.69 -0.23
C ASN A 576 -30.25 -17.40 1.03
N TYR A 577 -30.94 -16.94 2.07
CA TYR A 577 -30.29 -16.49 3.29
C TYR A 577 -29.55 -17.59 4.06
N SER A 578 -29.99 -18.85 3.96
CA SER A 578 -29.29 -19.98 4.60
C SER A 578 -27.88 -20.16 4.05
N LYS A 579 -27.72 -20.16 2.72
CA LYS A 579 -26.39 -20.20 2.10
C LYS A 579 -25.60 -18.92 2.38
N ALA A 580 -26.24 -17.77 2.37
CA ALA A 580 -25.58 -16.50 2.68
C ALA A 580 -24.95 -16.52 4.09
N VAL A 581 -25.70 -16.97 5.10
CA VAL A 581 -25.20 -17.15 6.47
C VAL A 581 -24.05 -18.16 6.54
N ASN A 582 -24.14 -19.28 5.81
CA ASN A 582 -23.05 -20.26 5.77
C ASN A 582 -21.74 -19.63 5.25
N TYR A 583 -21.78 -19.00 4.08
CA TYR A 583 -20.58 -18.43 3.47
C TYR A 583 -19.96 -17.29 4.29
N ILE A 584 -20.77 -16.39 4.88
CA ILE A 584 -20.20 -15.33 5.73
C ILE A 584 -19.62 -15.88 7.04
N ASN A 585 -20.17 -16.98 7.57
CA ASN A 585 -19.60 -17.65 8.74
C ASN A 585 -18.26 -18.32 8.43
N LEU A 586 -18.03 -18.79 7.19
CA LEU A 586 -16.70 -19.26 6.77
C LEU A 586 -15.68 -18.10 6.80
N SER A 587 -16.05 -16.91 6.32
CA SER A 587 -15.20 -15.71 6.45
C SER A 587 -14.90 -15.39 7.93
N LEU A 588 -15.93 -15.40 8.79
CA LEU A 588 -15.77 -15.14 10.23
C LEU A 588 -14.96 -16.22 10.97
N GLN A 589 -15.00 -17.47 10.51
CA GLN A 589 -14.16 -18.52 11.06
C GLN A 589 -12.67 -18.21 10.82
N MET A 590 -12.33 -17.72 9.63
CA MET A 590 -10.95 -17.40 9.26
C MET A 590 -10.49 -16.00 9.71
N ALA A 591 -11.42 -15.09 9.95
CA ALA A 591 -11.16 -13.69 10.29
C ALA A 591 -12.26 -13.18 11.27
N PRO A 592 -12.21 -13.62 12.55
CA PRO A 592 -13.31 -13.48 13.50
C PRO A 592 -13.54 -12.06 14.05
N TYR A 593 -12.60 -11.15 13.82
CA TYR A 593 -12.59 -9.79 14.41
C TYR A 593 -12.74 -8.69 13.36
N ILE A 594 -13.35 -9.02 12.22
CA ILE A 594 -13.59 -8.10 11.11
C ILE A 594 -15.03 -7.56 11.18
N GLY A 595 -15.17 -6.26 11.45
CA GLY A 595 -16.47 -5.61 11.62
C GLY A 595 -17.41 -5.77 10.42
N HIS A 596 -16.91 -5.59 9.20
CA HIS A 596 -17.77 -5.61 8.00
C HIS A 596 -18.38 -6.99 7.69
N TYR A 597 -17.75 -8.09 8.13
CA TYR A 597 -18.37 -9.42 8.04
C TYR A 597 -19.58 -9.56 8.97
N TYR A 598 -19.51 -8.99 10.18
CA TYR A 598 -20.66 -8.93 11.07
C TYR A 598 -21.76 -8.01 10.55
N ASN A 599 -21.42 -6.88 9.91
CA ASN A 599 -22.41 -6.05 9.22
C ASN A 599 -23.15 -6.85 8.13
N THR A 600 -22.40 -7.58 7.29
CA THR A 600 -22.99 -8.42 6.25
C THR A 600 -23.92 -9.48 6.84
N LEU A 601 -23.47 -10.20 7.89
CA LEU A 601 -24.27 -11.18 8.62
C LEU A 601 -25.54 -10.56 9.22
N ALA A 602 -25.44 -9.38 9.81
CA ALA A 602 -26.57 -8.65 10.38
C ALA A 602 -27.62 -8.29 9.32
N SER A 603 -27.18 -7.82 8.15
CA SER A 603 -28.07 -7.51 7.03
C SER A 603 -28.80 -8.75 6.50
N ILE A 604 -28.14 -9.92 6.53
CA ILE A 604 -28.77 -11.20 6.15
C ILE A 604 -29.84 -11.59 7.16
N TYR A 605 -29.53 -11.54 8.46
CA TYR A 605 -30.50 -11.82 9.51
C TYR A 605 -31.70 -10.87 9.48
N GLU A 606 -31.47 -9.60 9.14
CA GLU A 606 -32.54 -8.63 9.00
C GLU A 606 -33.52 -9.02 7.89
N LEU A 607 -32.99 -9.38 6.71
CA LEU A 607 -33.81 -9.83 5.57
C LEU A 607 -34.55 -11.15 5.85
N GLN A 608 -34.03 -11.99 6.76
CA GLN A 608 -34.73 -13.18 7.27
C GLN A 608 -35.84 -12.85 8.27
N GLY A 609 -36.01 -11.60 8.70
CA GLY A 609 -36.88 -11.21 9.81
C GLY A 609 -36.35 -11.61 11.19
N ASN A 610 -35.11 -12.10 11.29
CA ASN A 610 -34.46 -12.46 12.56
C ASN A 610 -33.81 -11.22 13.20
N LEU A 611 -34.66 -10.33 13.69
CA LEU A 611 -34.23 -9.04 14.25
C LEU A 611 -33.29 -9.19 15.46
N ILE A 612 -33.50 -10.22 16.30
CA ILE A 612 -32.67 -10.47 17.49
C ILE A 612 -31.22 -10.73 17.09
N ASN A 613 -30.99 -11.64 16.15
CA ASN A 613 -29.63 -11.95 15.70
C ASN A 613 -29.04 -10.84 14.82
N SER A 614 -29.87 -10.12 14.07
CA SER A 614 -29.45 -8.94 13.31
C SER A 614 -28.89 -7.86 14.23
N ILE A 615 -29.61 -7.50 15.29
CA ILE A 615 -29.15 -6.51 16.30
C ILE A 615 -27.83 -6.96 16.93
N LYS A 616 -27.71 -8.22 17.38
CA LYS A 616 -26.47 -8.74 17.96
C LYS A 616 -25.28 -8.68 16.99
N ALA A 617 -25.52 -8.97 15.71
CA ALA A 617 -24.48 -8.91 14.70
C ALA A 617 -24.09 -7.46 14.37
N TYR A 618 -25.03 -6.52 14.30
CA TYR A 618 -24.71 -5.09 14.16
C TYR A 618 -23.95 -4.55 15.38
N GLU A 619 -24.28 -4.99 16.60
CA GLU A 619 -23.52 -4.66 17.81
C GLU A 619 -22.08 -5.18 17.75
N LYS A 620 -21.87 -6.43 17.32
CA LYS A 620 -20.53 -6.97 17.07
C LYS A 620 -19.78 -6.23 15.96
N SER A 621 -20.49 -5.81 14.92
CA SER A 621 -19.90 -4.99 13.85
C SER A 621 -19.35 -3.69 14.41
N LEU A 622 -20.11 -2.96 15.23
CA LEU A 622 -19.66 -1.71 15.85
C LEU A 622 -18.62 -1.92 16.95
N LEU A 623 -18.60 -3.08 17.61
CA LEU A 623 -17.54 -3.43 18.56
C LEU A 623 -16.17 -3.49 17.86
N TYR A 624 -16.10 -4.08 16.67
CA TYR A 624 -14.83 -4.19 15.92
C TYR A 624 -14.58 -3.03 14.94
N ASP A 625 -15.63 -2.32 14.50
CA ASP A 625 -15.59 -1.17 13.60
C ASP A 625 -16.55 -0.05 14.08
N PRO A 626 -16.16 0.72 15.13
CA PRO A 626 -17.05 1.70 15.76
C PRO A 626 -17.40 2.91 14.89
N TYR A 627 -16.60 3.18 13.85
CA TYR A 627 -16.75 4.30 12.92
C TYR A 627 -17.65 3.98 11.72
N ASN A 628 -18.31 2.82 11.72
CA ASN A 628 -19.25 2.44 10.68
C ASN A 628 -20.60 3.13 10.86
N TYR A 629 -20.73 4.36 10.36
CA TYR A 629 -21.94 5.18 10.50
C TYR A 629 -23.19 4.54 9.89
N ASP A 630 -23.07 3.81 8.78
CA ASP A 630 -24.19 3.12 8.18
C ASP A 630 -24.70 1.98 9.07
N THR A 631 -23.79 1.18 9.63
CA THR A 631 -24.14 0.15 10.64
C THR A 631 -24.86 0.78 11.84
N ARG A 632 -24.37 1.92 12.32
CA ARG A 632 -24.97 2.65 13.44
C ARG A 632 -26.39 3.12 13.11
N LYS A 633 -26.62 3.69 11.92
CA LYS A 633 -27.95 4.08 11.43
C LYS A 633 -28.89 2.87 11.39
N GLN A 634 -28.43 1.71 10.89
CA GLN A 634 -29.25 0.50 10.88
C GLN A 634 -29.59 0.01 12.29
N LEU A 635 -28.62 -0.01 13.20
CA LEU A 635 -28.84 -0.43 14.58
C LEU A 635 -29.84 0.48 15.33
N ILE A 636 -29.73 1.80 15.14
CA ILE A 636 -30.66 2.78 15.71
C ILE A 636 -32.08 2.53 15.21
N ARG A 637 -32.24 2.34 13.88
CA ARG A 637 -33.54 2.03 13.26
C ARG A 637 -34.13 0.75 13.84
N LEU A 638 -33.36 -0.34 13.90
CA LEU A 638 -33.85 -1.63 14.39
C LEU A 638 -34.21 -1.63 15.88
N LYS A 639 -33.54 -0.79 16.67
CA LYS A 639 -33.88 -0.58 18.09
C LYS A 639 -35.03 0.42 18.29
N ASN A 640 -35.65 0.92 17.22
CA ASN A 640 -36.67 1.97 17.23
C ASN A 640 -36.24 3.20 18.04
N LYS A 641 -34.95 3.53 17.98
CA LYS A 641 -34.38 4.70 18.64
C LYS A 641 -34.48 5.93 17.76
N LYS A 642 -34.55 7.10 18.39
CA LYS A 642 -34.54 8.38 17.70
C LYS A 642 -33.17 8.62 17.07
N MET A 643 -33.15 9.03 15.81
CA MET A 643 -31.90 9.40 15.13
C MET A 643 -31.23 10.60 15.83
N PRO A 644 -29.89 10.60 16.04
CA PRO A 644 -29.18 11.63 16.79
C PRO A 644 -29.43 13.07 16.31
N PHE A 645 -29.43 13.28 14.99
CA PHE A 645 -29.71 14.60 14.45
C PHE A 645 -31.16 15.08 14.63
N ASN A 646 -32.09 14.21 15.04
CA ASN A 646 -33.47 14.60 15.34
C ASN A 646 -33.62 15.14 16.78
N TYR A 647 -32.59 15.08 17.64
CA TYR A 647 -32.61 15.70 18.97
C TYR A 647 -32.34 17.20 18.94
N PHE A 648 -31.77 17.70 17.84
CA PHE A 648 -31.64 19.14 17.61
C PHE A 648 -32.98 19.75 17.23
N ASP A 649 -33.15 21.02 17.61
CA ASP A 649 -34.39 21.73 17.33
C ASP A 649 -34.44 22.06 15.83
N LYS A 650 -35.60 21.87 15.21
CA LYS A 650 -35.78 22.26 13.80
C LYS A 650 -35.78 23.78 13.72
N PHE A 651 -35.00 24.33 12.79
CA PHE A 651 -35.02 25.75 12.48
C PHE A 651 -35.95 26.02 11.29
N ASP A 652 -36.71 27.12 11.33
CA ASP A 652 -37.52 27.57 10.19
C ASP A 652 -36.74 28.60 9.37
N ILE A 653 -36.32 28.18 8.17
CA ILE A 653 -35.61 29.03 7.20
C ILE A 653 -36.41 30.30 6.89
N ASN A 654 -37.73 30.19 6.74
CA ASN A 654 -38.57 31.33 6.36
C ASN A 654 -38.68 32.35 7.50
N GLU A 655 -38.72 31.89 8.75
CA GLU A 655 -38.69 32.76 9.93
C GLU A 655 -37.40 33.61 9.94
N ILE A 656 -36.24 32.97 9.75
CA ILE A 656 -34.93 33.64 9.70
C ILE A 656 -34.85 34.65 8.54
N ILE A 657 -35.30 34.25 7.35
CA ILE A 657 -35.32 35.15 6.18
C ILE A 657 -36.26 36.33 6.42
N ASN A 658 -37.42 36.11 7.04
CA ASN A 658 -38.38 37.17 7.35
C ASN A 658 -37.82 38.15 8.38
N LEU A 659 -37.15 37.67 9.43
CA LEU A 659 -36.45 38.54 10.41
C LEU A 659 -35.42 39.44 9.72
N ALA A 660 -34.74 38.93 8.69
CA ALA A 660 -33.74 39.67 7.93
C ALA A 660 -34.29 40.75 6.98
N LYS A 661 -35.59 40.76 6.66
CA LYS A 661 -36.19 41.73 5.71
C LYS A 661 -36.22 43.16 6.25
N ASN A 662 -36.33 43.32 7.57
CA ASN A 662 -36.55 44.62 8.21
C ASN A 662 -35.25 45.30 8.70
N ILE A 663 -34.09 44.71 8.42
CA ILE A 663 -32.81 45.20 8.92
C ILE A 663 -31.99 45.74 7.73
N LYS A 664 -31.55 47.00 7.84
CA LYS A 664 -30.69 47.64 6.84
C LYS A 664 -29.22 47.35 7.16
N TYR A 665 -28.49 46.82 6.18
CA TYR A 665 -27.07 46.51 6.30
C TYR A 665 -26.26 47.31 5.28
N THR A 666 -25.15 47.88 5.73
CA THR A 666 -24.18 48.58 4.86
C THR A 666 -23.02 47.68 4.43
N ASP A 667 -22.84 46.54 5.10
CA ASP A 667 -21.83 45.53 4.77
C ASP A 667 -22.20 44.73 3.52
N ASN A 668 -21.18 44.14 2.87
CA ASN A 668 -21.35 43.40 1.62
C ASN A 668 -22.37 42.25 1.72
N SER A 669 -22.46 41.64 2.91
CA SER A 669 -23.33 40.54 3.24
C SER A 669 -23.60 40.50 4.75
N ILE A 670 -24.56 39.67 5.15
CA ILE A 670 -24.81 39.32 6.55
C ILE A 670 -25.05 37.82 6.68
N ILE A 671 -24.50 37.21 7.73
CA ILE A 671 -24.90 35.86 8.16
C ILE A 671 -26.22 35.96 8.91
N LEU A 672 -27.28 35.39 8.35
CA LEU A 672 -28.60 35.34 9.01
C LEU A 672 -28.64 34.24 10.07
N PHE A 673 -27.97 33.12 9.80
CA PHE A 673 -27.93 31.98 10.70
C PHE A 673 -26.66 31.18 10.48
N ASN A 674 -25.95 30.88 11.55
CA ASN A 674 -24.78 30.02 11.56
C ASN A 674 -24.92 29.02 12.72
N GLU A 675 -25.10 27.75 12.40
CA GLU A 675 -25.23 26.70 13.38
C GLU A 675 -24.28 25.54 13.10
N LYS A 676 -23.59 25.07 14.16
CA LYS A 676 -22.89 23.79 14.17
C LYS A 676 -23.56 22.85 15.17
N GLN A 677 -24.04 21.73 14.67
CA GLN A 677 -24.59 20.63 15.46
C GLN A 677 -23.57 19.49 15.49
N VAL A 678 -23.23 18.98 16.66
CA VAL A 678 -22.24 17.93 16.83
C VAL A 678 -22.84 16.76 17.60
N VAL A 679 -22.66 15.54 17.08
CA VAL A 679 -23.02 14.30 17.74
C VAL A 679 -21.74 13.55 18.08
N VAL A 680 -21.54 13.19 19.35
CA VAL A 680 -20.40 12.38 19.81
C VAL A 680 -20.95 11.09 20.43
N TYR A 681 -20.60 9.97 19.81
CA TYR A 681 -21.01 8.66 20.25
C TYR A 681 -20.06 8.08 21.29
N LYS A 682 -20.54 7.06 22.01
CA LYS A 682 -19.69 6.20 22.82
C LYS A 682 -18.50 5.70 21.99
N ASP A 683 -17.33 5.65 22.64
CA ASP A 683 -16.05 5.15 22.12
C ASP A 683 -15.38 6.02 21.03
N GLY A 684 -15.86 7.25 20.80
CA GLY A 684 -15.14 8.27 20.02
C GLY A 684 -15.72 8.73 18.67
N PRO A 685 -16.49 7.92 17.90
CA PRO A 685 -17.06 8.38 16.63
C PRO A 685 -17.88 9.66 16.79
N SER A 686 -17.79 10.58 15.81
CA SER A 686 -18.52 11.84 15.84
C SER A 686 -18.99 12.29 14.46
N GLU A 687 -20.12 12.97 14.44
CA GLU A 687 -20.71 13.57 13.24
C GLU A 687 -21.00 15.05 13.51
N GLU A 688 -20.82 15.87 12.49
CA GLU A 688 -21.07 17.30 12.55
C GLU A 688 -22.06 17.66 11.45
N ARG A 689 -22.94 18.63 11.71
CA ARG A 689 -23.76 19.29 10.70
C ARG A 689 -23.58 20.79 10.81
N TYR A 690 -23.33 21.42 9.68
CA TYR A 690 -23.16 22.86 9.54
C TYR A 690 -24.31 23.44 8.74
N ILE A 691 -24.91 24.50 9.26
CA ILE A 691 -26.06 25.17 8.66
C ILE A 691 -25.71 26.66 8.58
N LEU A 692 -25.64 27.17 7.36
CA LEU A 692 -25.25 28.55 7.07
C LEU A 692 -26.26 29.21 6.14
N LEU A 693 -26.82 30.33 6.58
CA LEU A 693 -27.62 31.23 5.77
C LEU A 693 -26.95 32.59 5.70
N ALA A 694 -26.63 33.06 4.50
CA ALA A 694 -26.02 34.36 4.27
C ALA A 694 -26.79 35.17 3.24
N LYS A 695 -27.14 36.41 3.57
CA LYS A 695 -27.81 37.33 2.64
C LYS A 695 -26.77 38.22 1.97
N VAL A 696 -26.85 38.33 0.65
CA VAL A 696 -26.01 39.22 -0.15
C VAL A 696 -26.66 40.60 -0.24
N ASN A 697 -25.92 41.66 0.09
CA ASN A 697 -26.46 43.03 0.15
C ASN A 697 -25.97 43.93 -1.01
N ASN A 698 -24.84 43.60 -1.65
CA ASN A 698 -24.28 44.37 -2.76
C ASN A 698 -23.41 43.49 -3.69
N THR A 699 -22.79 44.09 -4.70
CA THR A 699 -21.93 43.40 -5.67
C THR A 699 -20.69 42.75 -5.04
N ASP A 700 -20.13 43.32 -3.98
CA ASP A 700 -19.00 42.71 -3.27
C ASP A 700 -19.44 41.43 -2.57
N GLY A 701 -20.68 41.41 -2.02
CA GLY A 701 -21.25 40.19 -1.45
C GLY A 701 -21.53 39.12 -2.50
N ILE A 702 -21.89 39.51 -3.73
CA ILE A 702 -21.97 38.57 -4.85
C ILE A 702 -20.61 37.92 -5.09
N ASN A 703 -19.53 38.72 -5.13
CA ASN A 703 -18.19 38.20 -5.36
C ASN A 703 -17.69 37.31 -4.22
N GLU A 704 -18.07 37.60 -2.98
CA GLU A 704 -17.72 36.80 -1.80
C GLU A 704 -18.42 35.44 -1.79
N TRP A 705 -19.70 35.40 -2.15
CA TRP A 705 -20.56 34.22 -1.96
C TRP A 705 -20.84 33.41 -3.23
N LYS A 706 -20.43 33.88 -4.42
CA LYS A 706 -20.60 33.14 -5.69
C LYS A 706 -19.91 31.77 -5.68
N GLU A 707 -18.88 31.60 -4.86
CA GLU A 707 -18.08 30.39 -4.73
C GLU A 707 -17.86 30.10 -3.24
N TYR A 708 -17.99 28.84 -2.84
CA TYR A 708 -17.77 28.43 -1.45
C TYR A 708 -17.06 27.08 -1.39
N SER A 709 -15.96 27.02 -0.67
CA SER A 709 -15.22 25.77 -0.43
C SER A 709 -15.53 25.25 0.97
N ILE A 710 -16.14 24.07 1.05
CA ILE A 710 -16.42 23.42 2.33
C ILE A 710 -15.08 22.90 2.92
N PRO A 711 -14.71 23.30 4.14
CA PRO A 711 -13.55 22.76 4.82
C PRO A 711 -13.84 21.34 5.29
N TYR A 712 -13.06 20.37 4.80
CA TYR A 712 -13.06 19.00 5.31
C TYR A 712 -11.72 18.32 5.00
N TYR A 713 -11.37 17.29 5.77
CA TYR A 713 -10.16 16.50 5.60
C TYR A 713 -10.48 15.20 4.86
N GLN A 714 -10.24 15.16 3.54
CA GLN A 714 -10.59 14.00 2.70
C GLN A 714 -10.02 12.65 3.20
N ASN A 715 -8.91 12.68 3.95
CA ASN A 715 -8.24 11.50 4.48
C ASN A 715 -8.73 11.03 5.86
N SER A 716 -9.59 11.80 6.54
CA SER A 716 -10.13 11.46 7.87
C SER A 716 -11.60 11.79 8.06
N GLN A 717 -12.25 12.35 7.04
CA GLN A 717 -13.64 12.81 7.08
C GLN A 717 -14.39 12.47 5.80
N ASN A 718 -15.66 12.09 5.96
CA ASN A 718 -16.61 11.98 4.86
C ASN A 718 -17.51 13.21 4.82
N LEU A 719 -17.54 13.89 3.67
CA LEU A 719 -18.41 15.04 3.42
C LEU A 719 -19.74 14.60 2.78
N ILE A 720 -20.85 15.04 3.36
CA ILE A 720 -22.20 14.82 2.85
C ILE A 720 -22.88 16.18 2.71
N ILE A 721 -23.09 16.64 1.47
CA ILE A 721 -23.80 17.92 1.22
C ILE A 721 -25.31 17.63 1.23
N GLU A 722 -26.01 18.11 2.28
CA GLU A 722 -27.47 17.94 2.39
C GLU A 722 -28.21 18.97 1.52
N ASN A 723 -27.71 20.22 1.48
CA ASN A 723 -28.28 21.28 0.65
C ASN A 723 -27.27 22.38 0.32
N ALA A 724 -27.32 22.91 -0.91
CA ALA A 724 -26.54 24.08 -1.33
C ALA A 724 -27.33 24.82 -2.41
N GLU A 725 -27.92 25.96 -2.07
CA GLU A 725 -28.80 26.70 -2.98
C GLU A 725 -28.88 28.21 -2.70
N ILE A 726 -29.34 28.93 -3.73
CA ILE A 726 -29.73 30.33 -3.69
C ILE A 726 -31.24 30.40 -3.44
N ILE A 727 -31.67 31.15 -2.44
CA ILE A 727 -33.07 31.47 -2.16
C ILE A 727 -33.32 32.90 -2.62
N LYS A 728 -34.16 33.07 -3.65
CA LYS A 728 -34.57 34.37 -4.16
C LYS A 728 -35.56 35.04 -3.19
N PRO A 729 -35.71 36.37 -3.24
CA PRO A 729 -36.74 37.09 -2.48
C PRO A 729 -38.17 36.59 -2.73
N SER A 730 -38.44 36.03 -3.93
CA SER A 730 -39.73 35.40 -4.27
C SER A 730 -39.97 34.06 -3.59
N GLY A 731 -38.95 33.47 -2.93
CA GLY A 731 -38.95 32.11 -2.40
C GLY A 731 -38.45 31.04 -3.38
N ASN A 732 -38.18 31.40 -4.64
CA ASN A 732 -37.62 30.47 -5.63
C ASN A 732 -36.22 30.00 -5.21
N ARG A 733 -35.94 28.71 -5.41
CA ARG A 733 -34.67 28.08 -5.04
C ARG A 733 -33.88 27.65 -6.27
N ILE A 734 -32.59 27.97 -6.30
CA ILE A 734 -31.67 27.59 -7.38
C ILE A 734 -30.51 26.81 -6.78
N LYS A 735 -30.33 25.56 -7.18
CA LYS A 735 -29.22 24.71 -6.68
C LYS A 735 -27.87 25.23 -7.14
N ALA A 736 -26.86 25.07 -6.30
CA ALA A 736 -25.47 25.28 -6.68
C ALA A 736 -24.96 24.15 -7.59
N ASP A 737 -23.97 24.47 -8.43
CA ASP A 737 -23.14 23.44 -9.04
C ASP A 737 -22.14 22.93 -8.01
N ILE A 738 -22.02 21.61 -7.87
CA ILE A 738 -21.21 20.95 -6.85
C ILE A 738 -20.08 20.16 -7.50
N ASN A 739 -18.85 20.47 -7.15
CA ASN A 739 -17.67 19.68 -7.49
C ASN A 739 -16.90 19.33 -6.21
N LYS A 740 -17.08 18.10 -5.70
CA LYS A 740 -16.56 17.65 -4.40
C LYS A 740 -16.96 18.60 -3.27
N ASN A 741 -16.03 19.37 -2.71
CA ASN A 741 -16.26 20.35 -1.65
C ASN A 741 -16.41 21.79 -2.17
N TYR A 742 -16.31 22.02 -3.48
CA TYR A 742 -16.44 23.33 -4.09
C TYR A 742 -17.86 23.55 -4.63
N LEU A 743 -18.48 24.64 -4.19
CA LEU A 743 -19.84 25.04 -4.55
C LEU A 743 -19.80 26.30 -5.41
N VAL A 744 -20.56 26.33 -6.51
CA VAL A 744 -20.70 27.50 -7.39
C VAL A 744 -22.16 27.92 -7.49
N PHE A 745 -22.47 29.14 -7.06
CA PHE A 745 -23.81 29.71 -7.02
C PHE A 745 -24.04 30.61 -8.25
N LYS A 746 -24.45 30.00 -9.37
CA LYS A 746 -24.71 30.73 -10.63
C LYS A 746 -25.96 31.61 -10.53
N GLY A 747 -25.85 32.85 -11.03
CA GLY A 747 -26.99 33.77 -11.11
C GLY A 747 -27.43 34.34 -9.76
N ILE A 748 -26.51 34.49 -8.81
CA ILE A 748 -26.71 35.21 -7.55
C ILE A 748 -26.97 36.71 -7.81
N ASN A 749 -27.94 37.28 -7.11
CA ASN A 749 -28.34 38.68 -7.18
C ASN A 749 -28.32 39.32 -5.79
N ILE A 750 -28.34 40.65 -5.76
CA ILE A 750 -28.53 41.40 -4.51
C ILE A 750 -29.87 41.01 -3.87
N ASN A 751 -29.86 40.85 -2.54
CA ASN A 751 -30.93 40.35 -1.68
C ASN A 751 -31.20 38.85 -1.72
N ASP A 752 -30.46 38.07 -2.52
CA ASP A 752 -30.53 36.62 -2.44
C ASP A 752 -29.95 36.11 -1.11
N VAL A 753 -30.43 34.96 -0.67
CA VAL A 753 -29.90 34.24 0.49
C VAL A 753 -29.23 32.97 0.01
N ILE A 754 -27.96 32.80 0.35
CA ILE A 754 -27.23 31.55 0.19
C ILE A 754 -27.55 30.63 1.36
N TYR A 755 -27.97 29.41 1.08
CA TYR A 755 -28.22 28.38 2.07
C TYR A 755 -27.32 27.17 1.81
N ILE A 756 -26.43 26.92 2.76
CA ILE A 756 -25.50 25.79 2.78
C ILE A 756 -25.81 24.93 4.01
N ASN A 757 -26.06 23.65 3.79
CA ASN A 757 -26.21 22.65 4.83
C ASN A 757 -25.42 21.39 4.45
N TYR A 758 -24.44 21.03 5.27
CA TYR A 758 -23.62 19.84 5.04
C TYR A 758 -23.32 19.13 6.34
N ARG A 759 -22.97 17.86 6.22
CA ARG A 759 -22.54 16.98 7.28
C ARG A 759 -21.12 16.52 7.06
N ILE A 760 -20.41 16.33 8.17
CA ILE A 760 -19.12 15.67 8.22
C ILE A 760 -19.24 14.46 9.13
N GLU A 761 -18.84 13.29 8.65
CA GLU A 761 -18.65 12.10 9.48
C GLU A 761 -17.15 11.94 9.72
N ASN A 762 -16.70 12.02 10.97
CA ASN A 762 -15.28 11.88 11.32
C ASN A 762 -14.93 10.39 11.42
N TYR A 763 -14.03 9.90 10.58
CA TYR A 763 -13.49 8.54 10.74
C TYR A 763 -12.08 8.58 11.34
N LYS A 764 -11.61 7.40 11.77
CA LYS A 764 -10.51 7.25 12.71
C LYS A 764 -9.20 7.92 12.24
N ASN A 765 -8.63 8.81 13.08
CA ASN A 765 -7.24 9.30 13.02
C ASN A 765 -6.41 8.60 14.10
N GLU A 766 -6.16 7.29 13.94
CA GLU A 766 -5.92 6.19 14.90
C GLU A 766 -5.17 6.33 16.27
N SER A 767 -5.18 7.47 16.94
CA SER A 767 -4.58 7.68 18.26
C SER A 767 -5.54 7.41 19.45
N ILE A 768 -4.94 7.13 20.62
CA ILE A 768 -5.61 7.09 21.95
C ILE A 768 -6.44 8.35 22.25
N ILE A 769 -6.06 9.50 21.69
CA ILE A 769 -6.78 10.76 21.88
C ILE A 769 -8.15 10.76 21.19
N ASN A 770 -8.40 9.89 20.20
CA ASN A 770 -9.66 9.84 19.46
C ASN A 770 -10.86 9.37 20.27
N LYS A 771 -10.63 8.73 21.42
CA LYS A 771 -11.72 8.44 22.35
C LYS A 771 -12.25 9.70 22.99
N HIS A 772 -11.48 10.79 22.96
CA HIS A 772 -11.88 12.10 23.42
C HIS A 772 -12.33 12.97 22.25
N PHE A 773 -13.31 13.80 22.55
CA PHE A 773 -13.78 14.89 21.71
C PHE A 773 -13.23 16.23 22.22
N TRP A 774 -12.83 17.10 21.30
CA TRP A 774 -12.58 18.52 21.54
C TRP A 774 -12.97 19.31 20.31
N ASP A 775 -13.35 20.56 20.50
CA ASP A 775 -13.79 21.44 19.42
C ASP A 775 -13.62 22.91 19.82
N ASN A 776 -13.67 23.78 18.81
CA ASN A 776 -13.85 25.21 19.02
C ASN A 776 -14.83 25.81 18.01
N PHE A 777 -15.49 26.89 18.40
CA PHE A 777 -16.47 27.56 17.54
C PHE A 777 -16.51 29.06 17.79
N ASN A 778 -16.33 29.82 16.71
CA ASN A 778 -16.46 31.28 16.71
C ASN A 778 -17.92 31.67 16.49
N PHE A 779 -18.45 32.56 17.34
CA PHE A 779 -19.82 33.04 17.23
C PHE A 779 -19.94 34.26 16.31
N ASN A 780 -18.97 35.17 16.33
CA ASN A 780 -18.93 36.39 15.52
C ASN A 780 -17.84 36.35 14.43
N PHE A 781 -18.00 37.18 13.40
CA PHE A 781 -17.20 37.15 12.17
C PHE A 781 -16.84 38.57 11.71
N PHE A 782 -16.07 38.69 10.62
CA PHE A 782 -15.77 39.98 9.98
C PHE A 782 -16.96 40.59 9.21
N ILE A 783 -18.09 39.88 9.17
CA ILE A 783 -19.39 40.36 8.74
C ILE A 783 -20.40 40.18 9.88
N PRO A 784 -21.48 41.00 9.95
CA PRO A 784 -22.46 40.87 11.00
C PRO A 784 -23.12 39.48 10.98
N CYS A 785 -23.59 39.02 12.15
CA CYS A 785 -24.29 37.75 12.28
C CYS A 785 -25.56 37.93 13.13
N LEU A 786 -26.72 37.60 12.57
CA LEU A 786 -28.00 37.77 13.27
C LEU A 786 -28.18 36.71 14.37
N LYS A 787 -27.80 35.46 14.09
CA LYS A 787 -27.91 34.37 15.05
C LYS A 787 -26.80 33.34 14.82
N SER A 788 -26.09 33.01 15.88
CA SER A 788 -25.03 32.00 15.87
C SER A 788 -25.23 31.01 17.01
N LYS A 789 -25.13 29.72 16.71
CA LYS A 789 -25.51 28.64 17.62
C LYS A 789 -24.56 27.44 17.51
N TYR A 790 -24.24 26.84 18.65
CA TYR A 790 -23.50 25.60 18.73
C TYR A 790 -24.28 24.61 19.59
N GLU A 791 -24.51 23.40 19.09
CA GLU A 791 -25.18 22.33 19.83
C GLU A 791 -24.32 21.07 19.86
N LEU A 792 -24.11 20.52 21.07
CA LEU A 792 -23.42 19.25 21.28
C LEU A 792 -24.39 18.22 21.86
N LEU A 793 -24.54 17.09 21.18
CA LEU A 793 -25.22 15.90 21.66
C LEU A 793 -24.15 14.82 21.91
N ILE A 794 -23.89 14.47 23.17
CA ILE A 794 -22.78 13.59 23.53
C ILE A 794 -23.21 12.46 24.45
N ASP A 795 -22.69 11.25 24.22
CA ASP A 795 -23.00 10.07 25.02
C ASP A 795 -22.77 10.33 26.52
N THR A 796 -23.69 9.84 27.35
CA THR A 796 -23.69 10.06 28.82
C THR A 796 -22.45 9.54 29.53
N SER A 797 -21.63 8.70 28.89
CA SER A 797 -20.33 8.25 29.45
C SER A 797 -19.25 9.33 29.47
N TYR A 798 -19.43 10.45 28.75
CA TYR A 798 -18.45 11.53 28.71
C TYR A 798 -18.73 12.64 29.73
N ARG A 799 -17.64 13.17 30.28
CA ARG A 799 -17.63 14.46 30.98
C ARG A 799 -17.17 15.55 30.01
N VAL A 800 -17.95 16.63 29.92
CA VAL A 800 -17.66 17.79 29.06
C VAL A 800 -17.16 18.95 29.89
N GLU A 801 -16.07 19.56 29.46
CA GLU A 801 -15.54 20.82 29.98
C GLU A 801 -15.56 21.86 28.85
N TYR A 802 -15.88 23.12 29.19
CA TYR A 802 -15.92 24.20 28.21
C TYR A 802 -15.42 25.53 28.79
N LYS A 803 -14.95 26.41 27.91
CA LYS A 803 -14.53 27.78 28.22
C LYS A 803 -15.00 28.72 27.13
N ILE A 804 -15.52 29.88 27.54
CA ILE A 804 -15.92 30.97 26.63
C ILE A 804 -14.90 32.09 26.79
N LEU A 805 -14.39 32.62 25.67
CA LEU A 805 -13.51 33.78 25.65
C LEU A 805 -14.20 34.97 24.96
N ASN A 806 -13.77 36.19 25.30
CA ASN A 806 -14.15 37.47 24.66
C ASN A 806 -15.65 37.79 24.58
N GLY A 807 -16.49 37.14 25.40
CA GLY A 807 -17.92 37.39 25.42
C GLY A 807 -18.69 36.52 26.41
N GLN A 808 -20.02 36.62 26.33
CA GLN A 808 -20.96 35.79 27.07
C GLN A 808 -21.92 35.14 26.08
N LEU A 809 -22.33 33.90 26.37
CA LEU A 809 -23.27 33.13 25.55
C LEU A 809 -24.43 32.65 26.42
N THR A 810 -25.60 32.52 25.81
CA THR A 810 -26.72 31.81 26.45
C THR A 810 -26.40 30.32 26.45
N PHE A 811 -26.42 29.68 27.61
CA PHE A 811 -26.11 28.25 27.77
C PHE A 811 -27.31 27.48 28.32
N LYS A 812 -27.63 26.35 27.70
CA LYS A 812 -28.70 25.43 28.12
C LYS A 812 -28.20 23.99 28.05
N THR A 813 -28.71 23.14 28.93
CA THR A 813 -28.45 21.69 28.92
C THR A 813 -29.73 20.89 29.08
N LYS A 814 -29.77 19.70 28.48
CA LYS A 814 -30.92 18.79 28.51
C LYS A 814 -30.46 17.34 28.37
N ASN A 815 -30.88 16.48 29.29
CA ASN A 815 -30.69 15.03 29.15
C ASN A 815 -31.67 14.47 28.10
N SER A 816 -31.17 13.61 27.21
CA SER A 816 -31.89 13.10 26.03
C SER A 816 -31.52 11.64 25.75
N ASP A 817 -32.27 10.71 26.33
CA ASP A 817 -32.05 9.26 26.22
C ASP A 817 -30.61 8.86 26.62
N GLU A 818 -29.81 8.31 25.71
CA GLU A 818 -28.39 7.99 25.94
C GLU A 818 -27.42 9.19 25.86
N PHE A 819 -27.91 10.39 25.52
CA PHE A 819 -27.10 11.58 25.30
C PHE A 819 -27.39 12.71 26.29
N ASN A 820 -26.39 13.55 26.53
CA ASN A 820 -26.54 14.90 27.09
C ASN A 820 -26.48 15.91 25.95
N LYS A 821 -27.48 16.79 25.85
CA LYS A 821 -27.52 17.91 24.90
C LYS A 821 -27.06 19.19 25.58
N TYR A 822 -26.13 19.91 24.96
CA TYR A 822 -25.65 21.23 25.36
C TYR A 822 -25.89 22.21 24.22
N THR A 823 -26.39 23.40 24.52
CA THR A 823 -26.67 24.45 23.53
C THR A 823 -26.05 25.75 24.00
N TRP A 824 -25.23 26.36 23.14
CA TRP A 824 -24.72 27.71 23.29
C TRP A 824 -25.24 28.57 22.14
N GLU A 825 -25.80 29.73 22.43
CA GLU A 825 -26.36 30.61 21.41
C GLU A 825 -26.14 32.09 21.74
N CYS A 826 -26.03 32.90 20.69
CA CYS A 826 -26.02 34.35 20.78
C CYS A 826 -26.70 34.97 19.55
N ASP A 827 -27.49 36.01 19.79
CA ASP A 827 -28.20 36.77 18.77
C ASP A 827 -27.56 38.15 18.58
N SER A 828 -27.82 38.78 17.44
CA SER A 828 -27.44 40.16 17.10
C SER A 828 -25.94 40.49 17.32
N LEU A 829 -25.07 39.66 16.73
CA LEU A 829 -23.63 39.78 16.85
C LEU A 829 -23.07 40.83 15.88
N PRO A 830 -22.38 41.88 16.38
CA PRO A 830 -21.73 42.84 15.51
C PRO A 830 -20.55 42.21 14.78
N LYS A 831 -20.20 42.77 13.62
CA LYS A 831 -18.97 42.39 12.93
C LYS A 831 -17.73 42.76 13.76
N ILE A 832 -16.69 41.97 13.62
CA ILE A 832 -15.35 42.35 14.06
C ILE A 832 -14.78 43.34 13.05
N LYS A 833 -14.28 44.48 13.54
CA LYS A 833 -13.60 45.45 12.69
C LYS A 833 -12.18 44.98 12.41
N THR A 834 -11.77 45.07 11.16
CA THR A 834 -10.41 44.74 10.74
C THR A 834 -9.47 45.91 11.01
N GLU A 835 -8.32 45.63 11.59
CA GLU A 835 -7.23 46.59 11.80
C GLU A 835 -5.91 46.01 11.28
N PHE A 836 -4.99 46.86 10.84
CA PHE A 836 -3.68 46.41 10.36
C PHE A 836 -2.91 45.75 11.51
N PHE A 837 -2.38 44.54 11.28
CA PHE A 837 -1.71 43.70 12.30
C PHE A 837 -2.57 43.22 13.48
N MET A 838 -3.91 43.25 13.38
CA MET A 838 -4.73 42.66 14.45
C MET A 838 -4.48 41.14 14.62
N PRO A 839 -4.68 40.58 15.83
CA PRO A 839 -4.64 39.14 16.04
C PRO A 839 -5.70 38.39 15.20
N PRO A 840 -5.53 37.07 14.95
CA PRO A 840 -6.50 36.27 14.21
C PRO A 840 -7.87 36.23 14.91
N LEU A 841 -8.92 35.89 14.14
CA LEU A 841 -10.30 35.81 14.64
C LEU A 841 -10.45 34.94 15.91
N SER A 842 -9.66 33.87 16.03
CA SER A 842 -9.64 32.99 17.21
C SER A 842 -9.31 33.70 18.52
N ASP A 843 -8.61 34.83 18.45
CA ASP A 843 -8.06 35.51 19.63
C ASP A 843 -8.93 36.69 20.05
N VAL A 844 -9.68 37.28 19.11
CA VAL A 844 -10.50 38.48 19.32
C VAL A 844 -12.01 38.21 19.25
N GLY A 845 -12.41 37.10 18.64
CA GLY A 845 -13.81 36.68 18.51
C GLY A 845 -14.36 36.05 19.79
N ILE A 846 -15.69 36.06 19.93
CA ILE A 846 -16.39 35.28 20.95
C ILE A 846 -16.26 33.82 20.56
N ILE A 847 -15.42 33.09 21.28
CA ILE A 847 -15.07 31.71 20.96
C ILE A 847 -15.45 30.78 22.12
N LEU A 848 -16.05 29.65 21.76
CA LEU A 848 -16.30 28.53 22.65
C LEU A 848 -15.22 27.48 22.41
N HIS A 849 -14.55 27.05 23.48
CA HIS A 849 -13.69 25.88 23.51
C HIS A 849 -14.39 24.77 24.29
N ILE A 850 -14.42 23.56 23.75
CA ILE A 850 -15.01 22.38 24.39
C ILE A 850 -14.02 21.23 24.36
N SER A 851 -13.98 20.44 25.42
CA SER A 851 -13.17 19.24 25.50
C SER A 851 -13.77 18.20 26.44
N THR A 852 -13.50 16.92 26.16
CA THR A 852 -13.72 15.79 27.07
C THR A 852 -12.42 15.32 27.73
N ILE A 853 -11.30 15.96 27.39
CA ILE A 853 -9.99 15.71 27.99
C ILE A 853 -9.93 16.51 29.29
N ASN A 854 -9.98 15.81 30.41
CA ASN A 854 -10.03 16.39 31.75
C ASN A 854 -8.64 16.48 32.43
N ASN A 855 -7.58 16.01 31.77
CA ASN A 855 -6.24 15.97 32.36
C ASN A 855 -5.14 16.05 31.29
N TRP A 856 -4.15 16.92 31.51
CA TRP A 856 -2.92 17.01 30.73
C TRP A 856 -2.12 15.71 30.65
N ASN A 857 -2.25 14.81 31.63
CA ASN A 857 -1.62 13.48 31.58
C ASN A 857 -2.05 12.68 30.35
N THR A 858 -3.29 12.84 29.86
CA THR A 858 -3.75 12.16 28.64
C THR A 858 -3.00 12.67 27.43
N ILE A 859 -2.85 14.00 27.30
CA ILE A 859 -2.08 14.64 26.22
C ILE A 859 -0.61 14.28 26.31
N SER A 860 -0.03 14.32 27.52
CA SER A 860 1.37 13.96 27.75
C SER A 860 1.66 12.51 27.37
N LYS A 861 0.79 11.56 27.76
CA LYS A 861 0.90 10.15 27.35
C LYS A 861 0.77 9.99 25.84
N TRP A 862 -0.22 10.64 25.23
CA TRP A 862 -0.37 10.61 23.78
C TRP A 862 0.88 11.17 23.07
N TYR A 863 1.40 12.31 23.54
CA TYR A 863 2.59 12.94 22.98
C TYR A 863 3.83 12.06 23.15
N LEU A 864 4.02 11.45 24.33
CA LEU A 864 5.07 10.47 24.56
C LEU A 864 4.95 9.29 23.59
N ASP A 865 3.75 8.74 23.41
CA ASP A 865 3.50 7.62 22.50
C ASP A 865 3.88 7.97 21.05
N VAL A 866 3.52 9.16 20.54
CA VAL A 866 3.82 9.57 19.16
C VAL A 866 5.22 10.18 18.96
N SER A 867 5.94 10.50 20.03
CA SER A 867 7.30 11.05 19.97
C SER A 867 8.38 10.00 20.17
N GLN A 868 8.07 8.87 20.81
CA GLN A 868 8.98 7.73 20.94
C GLN A 868 9.21 6.98 19.62
N SER A 869 8.44 7.28 18.59
CA SER A 869 8.51 6.64 17.27
C SER A 869 9.34 7.42 16.24
N LYS A 870 10.27 8.26 16.69
CA LYS A 870 11.21 8.99 15.82
C LYS A 870 12.64 8.92 16.32
#